data_AF-A0A0M8ZWU8-F1
#
_entry.id   AF-A0A0M8ZWU8-F1
#
_cell.length_a   1.000
_cell.length_b   1.000
_cell.length_c   1.000
_cell.angle_alpha   90.00
_cell.angle_beta   90.00
_cell.angle_gamma   90.00
#
_symmetry.space_group_name_H-M   'P 1'
#
loop_
_entity.id
_entity.type
_entity.pdbx_description
1 polymer ?
#
loop_
_entity_poly.entity_id
_entity_poly.type
_entity_poly.pdbx_seq_one_letter_code
_entity_poly.pdbx_strand_id
1 'polypeptide(L)'
;MFSKFVTKLIQSLPTWEVTKYYGRVCIYQLKCLKYRVQTSEAWFNFKCKFMPGTLRKELECEDNTEPKVNNESKQQKEQSKVLLETKSQSKIQRNSEDYKRAPTLFNDLKDNYIINEFVASSKKQEKRETKKHQENNKCCIHEDHYVEPFRQYSFYKEQYVKRKSNSYVKYAVYIAITTSILGLCYYTFYKRVHALNKKPISCGEFRADLKTYNLEEVGKHYNKENGIWVTFKQGVYDITDFIEKHPGGSSKIMMAAGSSIEPFWSIFANHNTKEIYELLESMRIGNISEDDVISNVINEKDPYLKEPKRHKILKINGQKPFCAEPPPSLLIENFITPTELFYVRNHLPVPEIDLKSYNLELAVEEVTKKSFKFEDIKKYPKHTITSTVMCAGNRRSEMTQVKHLKGVSWSVGAVSNATWTGARLYDILKDLGINEDNYNHVQFEGYDLDPSGIPYGASVPINKAMDPRADIILAYEMNGQPIPRDHGFPIRVIVPGVVGARNVKWLAKIIVSKEESPSQWQQGDYKVFSPNTDWDTVDFSKAPAIQEMPVVSAICKPEQSEIIKVIDGKINVKGYAWSGGGRKIIRVDVTNDRGKTWHVADLIAEDNNAKEGRYWSWTLWSIDLPVKKESKEIEIWAKAVDTSYNVQPESVENIWNLRGFLCNAYHRVKVKLEH
;
A
#
# COMPACT_ATOMS: atom_id res chain seq x y z
N MET A 1 37.98 -3.21 -47.48
CA MET A 1 39.40 -3.19 -47.91
C MET A 1 40.32 -3.13 -46.67
N PHE A 2 40.32 -4.16 -45.81
CA PHE A 2 41.07 -4.14 -44.53
C PHE A 2 41.85 -5.43 -44.22
N SER A 3 41.84 -6.40 -45.14
CA SER A 3 42.44 -7.74 -44.97
C SER A 3 43.93 -7.83 -45.36
N LYS A 4 44.59 -6.70 -45.63
CA LYS A 4 46.00 -6.66 -46.09
C LYS A 4 46.97 -5.95 -45.13
N PHE A 5 46.52 -5.58 -43.92
CA PHE A 5 47.38 -4.90 -42.93
C PHE A 5 47.83 -5.78 -41.76
N VAL A 6 47.17 -6.93 -41.54
CA VAL A 6 47.49 -7.85 -40.42
C VAL A 6 48.75 -8.69 -40.71
N THR A 7 49.07 -8.93 -41.99
CA THR A 7 50.14 -9.84 -42.43
C THR A 7 51.57 -9.22 -42.37
N LYS A 8 51.81 -8.21 -41.53
CA LYS A 8 53.14 -7.53 -41.47
C LYS A 8 53.64 -7.12 -40.08
N LEU A 9 53.18 -7.80 -39.02
CA LEU A 9 53.79 -7.69 -37.68
C LEU A 9 53.97 -9.04 -36.97
N ILE A 10 54.27 -10.10 -37.72
CA ILE A 10 54.74 -11.40 -37.19
C ILE A 10 56.07 -11.74 -37.87
N GLN A 11 57.16 -11.05 -37.49
CA GLN A 11 58.54 -11.40 -37.86
C GLN A 11 59.60 -10.60 -37.04
N SER A 12 59.70 -10.89 -35.74
CA SER A 12 60.88 -10.56 -34.92
C SER A 12 60.99 -11.56 -33.76
N LEU A 13 62.10 -12.30 -33.74
CA LEU A 13 62.46 -13.40 -32.82
C LEU A 13 62.99 -12.87 -31.46
N PRO A 14 63.24 -13.70 -30.40
CA PRO A 14 63.44 -15.17 -30.41
C PRO A 14 62.73 -16.00 -29.31
N THR A 15 63.03 -17.30 -29.33
CA THR A 15 62.74 -18.42 -28.38
C THR A 15 63.19 -18.12 -26.94
N TRP A 16 62.82 -18.85 -25.86
CA TRP A 16 62.61 -20.29 -25.59
C TRP A 16 61.67 -20.49 -24.35
N GLU A 17 61.09 -21.63 -23.92
CA GLU A 17 61.20 -23.06 -24.33
C GLU A 17 59.92 -23.92 -24.03
N VAL A 18 60.01 -25.15 -23.46
CA VAL A 18 58.98 -26.22 -23.44
C VAL A 18 58.89 -26.94 -22.05
N THR A 19 57.73 -27.41 -21.56
CA THR A 19 57.34 -28.87 -21.43
C THR A 19 56.00 -29.09 -20.69
N LYS A 20 55.34 -30.23 -20.97
CA LYS A 20 54.04 -30.78 -20.48
C LYS A 20 53.89 -30.92 -18.95
N TYR A 21 52.63 -30.96 -18.43
CA TYR A 21 51.94 -32.22 -18.00
C TYR A 21 50.43 -32.06 -17.67
N TYR A 22 49.72 -33.19 -17.56
CA TYR A 22 48.29 -33.36 -17.21
C TYR A 22 48.06 -33.54 -15.69
N GLY A 23 46.84 -33.27 -15.19
CA GLY A 23 46.40 -33.72 -13.85
C GLY A 23 44.95 -33.35 -13.48
N ARG A 24 44.24 -34.21 -12.72
CA ARG A 24 42.90 -33.97 -12.15
C ARG A 24 42.95 -33.86 -10.62
N VAL A 25 42.18 -32.91 -10.08
CA VAL A 25 41.30 -32.98 -8.89
C VAL A 25 41.45 -34.21 -7.96
N CYS A 26 41.71 -34.02 -6.65
CA CYS A 26 40.68 -34.06 -5.58
C CYS A 26 41.23 -33.86 -4.13
N ILE A 27 40.29 -33.76 -3.15
CA ILE A 27 40.38 -34.11 -1.70
C ILE A 27 40.98 -33.09 -0.66
N TYR A 28 40.06 -32.34 -0.04
CA TYR A 28 39.79 -32.15 1.41
C TYR A 28 40.78 -31.51 2.45
N GLN A 29 40.30 -30.37 2.98
CA GLN A 29 40.10 -30.00 4.42
C GLN A 29 41.22 -29.55 5.41
N LEU A 30 40.87 -28.40 6.04
CA LEU A 30 40.81 -28.09 7.49
C LEU A 30 41.92 -27.31 8.25
N LYS A 31 41.39 -26.28 8.94
CA LYS A 31 41.75 -25.67 10.24
C LYS A 31 42.89 -24.64 10.32
N CYS A 32 42.64 -23.68 11.20
CA CYS A 32 43.44 -22.49 11.46
C CYS A 32 44.30 -22.65 12.71
N LEU A 33 45.39 -21.89 12.80
CA LEU A 33 46.08 -21.56 14.06
C LEU A 33 46.44 -20.06 14.09
N LYS A 34 46.73 -19.54 15.28
CA LYS A 34 46.79 -18.10 15.60
C LYS A 34 47.95 -17.81 16.57
N TYR A 35 48.73 -16.75 16.34
CA TYR A 35 49.54 -16.08 17.37
C TYR A 35 49.65 -14.56 17.09
N ARG A 36 50.15 -13.78 18.07
CA ARG A 36 49.68 -12.38 18.30
C ARG A 36 50.61 -11.53 19.19
N VAL A 37 50.96 -10.31 18.75
CA VAL A 37 51.48 -9.15 19.54
C VAL A 37 51.03 -7.87 18.77
N GLN A 38 50.21 -6.92 19.24
CA GLN A 38 50.35 -5.84 20.26
C GLN A 38 51.39 -4.76 19.90
N THR A 39 51.17 -3.43 20.01
CA THR A 39 50.03 -2.52 20.35
C THR A 39 50.11 -1.26 19.43
N SER A 40 49.22 -0.25 19.37
CA SER A 40 48.26 0.35 20.34
C SER A 40 47.11 1.10 19.62
N GLU A 41 45.98 1.27 20.34
CA GLU A 41 44.87 2.26 20.19
C GLU A 41 44.14 2.40 18.82
N ALA A 42 42.80 2.48 18.72
CA ALA A 42 41.75 2.65 19.73
C ALA A 42 40.43 1.88 19.41
N TRP A 43 39.98 1.09 20.40
CA TRP A 43 38.59 0.75 20.78
C TRP A 43 37.53 0.33 19.73
N PHE A 44 37.28 -0.99 19.67
CA PHE A 44 35.96 -1.58 19.42
C PHE A 44 35.13 -1.65 20.72
N ASN A 45 33.80 -1.84 20.61
CA ASN A 45 33.01 -2.35 21.73
C ASN A 45 31.95 -3.38 21.25
N PHE A 46 31.89 -4.52 21.93
CA PHE A 46 30.92 -5.60 21.69
C PHE A 46 29.79 -5.52 22.72
N LYS A 47 28.60 -6.04 22.40
CA LYS A 47 27.68 -6.63 23.40
C LYS A 47 27.01 -7.88 22.84
N CYS A 48 26.80 -8.86 23.71
CA CYS A 48 26.51 -10.24 23.33
C CYS A 48 25.02 -10.55 23.18
N LYS A 49 24.70 -11.65 22.50
CA LYS A 49 23.40 -12.31 22.59
C LYS A 49 23.09 -12.73 24.02
N PHE A 50 21.81 -12.73 24.36
CA PHE A 50 21.20 -13.84 25.11
C PHE A 50 20.10 -14.46 24.24
N MET A 51 20.02 -15.79 24.25
CA MET A 51 18.88 -16.56 23.73
C MET A 51 18.64 -17.69 24.73
N PRO A 52 17.41 -17.90 25.24
CA PRO A 52 17.07 -19.13 25.95
C PRO A 52 17.09 -20.28 24.95
N GLY A 53 17.89 -21.32 25.23
CA GLY A 53 17.94 -22.54 24.42
C GLY A 53 16.90 -23.56 24.88
N THR A 54 16.32 -24.30 23.94
CA THR A 54 15.48 -25.47 24.24
C THR A 54 16.31 -26.63 24.79
N LEU A 55 15.87 -27.23 25.90
CA LEU A 55 16.36 -28.52 26.39
C LEU A 55 15.54 -29.67 25.79
N ARG A 56 16.18 -30.78 25.42
CA ARG A 56 15.49 -32.04 25.12
C ARG A 56 16.41 -33.26 25.32
N LYS A 57 16.09 -34.09 26.32
CA LYS A 57 16.61 -35.46 26.56
C LYS A 57 18.12 -35.52 26.92
N GLU A 58 18.64 -36.59 27.52
CA GLU A 58 18.11 -37.96 27.71
C GLU A 58 18.65 -38.61 29.02
N LEU A 59 18.07 -39.75 29.44
CA LEU A 59 18.51 -40.65 30.55
C LEU A 59 18.34 -40.06 31.98
N GLU A 60 18.09 -40.83 33.07
CA GLU A 60 17.90 -42.29 33.25
C GLU A 60 17.08 -42.61 34.53
N CYS A 61 16.70 -43.90 34.69
CA CYS A 61 16.29 -44.62 35.91
C CYS A 61 14.98 -44.29 36.69
N GLU A 62 14.19 -45.37 36.85
CA GLU A 62 13.56 -45.90 38.09
C GLU A 62 12.39 -45.17 38.80
N ASP A 63 11.23 -45.83 38.69
CA ASP A 63 10.33 -46.28 39.76
C ASP A 63 9.58 -45.32 40.74
N ASN A 64 8.25 -45.44 40.60
CA ASN A 64 7.26 -45.67 41.68
C ASN A 64 6.65 -44.52 42.50
N THR A 65 5.43 -44.84 42.97
CA THR A 65 4.63 -44.19 44.03
C THR A 65 4.01 -42.80 43.82
N GLU A 66 2.68 -42.82 43.59
CA GLU A 66 1.72 -41.92 44.27
C GLU A 66 1.93 -41.95 45.82
N PRO A 67 1.42 -41.01 46.68
CA PRO A 67 0.19 -40.23 46.42
C PRO A 67 0.00 -38.83 47.08
N LYS A 68 -1.07 -38.16 46.64
CA LYS A 68 -2.13 -37.46 47.42
C LYS A 68 -1.83 -36.57 48.66
N VAL A 69 -2.53 -35.42 48.64
CA VAL A 69 -3.53 -34.93 49.64
C VAL A 69 -3.19 -33.78 50.61
N ASN A 70 -4.24 -32.96 50.81
CA ASN A 70 -4.48 -31.85 51.76
C ASN A 70 -3.65 -30.56 51.61
N ASN A 71 -4.20 -29.34 51.68
CA ASN A 71 -5.37 -28.70 52.37
C ASN A 71 -5.01 -27.97 53.67
N GLU A 72 -5.77 -26.89 53.89
CA GLU A 72 -5.94 -26.13 55.14
C GLU A 72 -4.76 -25.28 55.66
N SER A 73 -4.99 -24.20 56.44
CA SER A 73 -6.13 -23.27 56.54
C SER A 73 -5.78 -22.04 57.42
N LYS A 74 -6.66 -21.02 57.46
CA LYS A 74 -6.81 -20.01 58.54
C LYS A 74 -5.63 -19.00 58.69
N GLN A 75 -5.72 -17.87 59.39
CA GLN A 75 -6.81 -16.92 59.77
C GLN A 75 -6.13 -15.64 60.30
N GLN A 76 -6.82 -14.47 60.28
CA GLN A 76 -7.14 -13.67 61.48
C GLN A 76 -7.97 -12.41 61.14
N LYS A 77 -8.42 -11.68 62.18
CA LYS A 77 -9.32 -10.52 62.16
C LYS A 77 -8.93 -9.52 63.27
N GLU A 78 -9.19 -8.24 63.04
CA GLU A 78 -9.74 -7.25 64.00
C GLU A 78 -10.34 -6.11 63.13
N GLN A 79 -11.59 -5.64 63.27
CA GLN A 79 -12.29 -4.97 64.38
C GLN A 79 -11.67 -3.60 64.73
N SER A 80 -12.37 -2.48 64.92
CA SER A 80 -13.83 -2.15 65.02
C SER A 80 -13.98 -0.60 64.82
N LYS A 81 -15.13 0.13 64.71
CA LYS A 81 -16.60 -0.09 64.83
C LYS A 81 -17.40 1.14 64.28
N VAL A 82 -18.74 1.04 64.22
CA VAL A 82 -19.77 2.13 64.44
C VAL A 82 -19.99 3.24 63.38
N LEU A 83 -21.22 3.63 62.97
CA LEU A 83 -22.56 2.95 62.83
C LEU A 83 -23.60 3.92 62.15
N LEU A 84 -24.51 3.41 61.27
CA LEU A 84 -25.90 3.91 60.94
C LEU A 84 -26.11 5.34 60.30
N GLU A 85 -27.20 5.68 59.57
CA GLU A 85 -28.36 4.91 59.03
C GLU A 85 -29.05 5.47 57.75
N THR A 86 -29.43 4.54 56.85
CA THR A 86 -30.59 4.43 55.92
C THR A 86 -31.37 5.60 55.24
N LYS A 87 -31.54 5.43 53.90
CA LYS A 87 -32.81 5.45 53.08
C LYS A 87 -33.67 6.75 52.91
N SER A 88 -33.86 7.22 51.66
CA SER A 88 -35.00 6.85 50.75
C SER A 88 -35.47 7.92 49.72
N GLN A 89 -35.66 7.44 48.46
CA GLN A 89 -36.68 7.74 47.41
C GLN A 89 -37.31 9.14 47.11
N SER A 90 -37.72 9.24 45.82
CA SER A 90 -38.58 10.24 45.13
C SER A 90 -37.91 11.57 44.70
N LYS A 91 -38.04 12.17 43.49
CA LYS A 91 -38.91 12.09 42.27
C LYS A 91 -39.88 13.30 42.16
N ILE A 92 -40.09 13.83 40.93
CA ILE A 92 -40.97 14.96 40.51
C ILE A 92 -40.33 16.37 40.67
N GLN A 93 -40.55 17.43 39.84
CA GLN A 93 -40.85 17.62 38.38
C GLN A 93 -40.92 19.14 38.05
N ARG A 94 -40.72 19.54 36.76
CA ARG A 94 -41.18 20.79 36.05
C ARG A 94 -40.35 22.10 36.05
N ASN A 95 -40.05 22.52 34.82
CA ASN A 95 -40.34 23.80 34.13
C ASN A 95 -40.26 25.18 34.84
N SER A 96 -39.46 26.10 34.25
CA SER A 96 -39.89 27.38 33.62
C SER A 96 -38.64 28.10 33.07
N GLU A 97 -38.42 28.21 31.76
CA GLU A 97 -38.92 29.27 30.84
C GLU A 97 -38.13 30.61 30.89
N ASP A 98 -37.76 31.07 29.68
CA ASP A 98 -37.39 32.42 29.22
C ASP A 98 -36.89 33.52 30.19
N TYR A 99 -35.78 34.16 29.78
CA TYR A 99 -35.82 35.60 29.49
C TYR A 99 -34.95 35.97 28.28
N LYS A 100 -35.32 37.07 27.59
CA LYS A 100 -34.84 37.44 26.24
C LYS A 100 -34.01 38.74 26.22
N ARG A 101 -33.10 38.84 25.21
CA ARG A 101 -32.51 40.07 24.59
C ARG A 101 -31.66 41.03 25.47
N ALA A 102 -30.37 41.13 25.13
CA ALA A 102 -29.71 42.22 24.35
C ALA A 102 -30.25 43.67 24.45
N PRO A 103 -29.46 44.76 24.14
CA PRO A 103 -28.27 44.78 23.26
C PRO A 103 -27.14 45.81 23.64
N THR A 104 -26.40 46.25 22.61
CA THR A 104 -25.64 47.52 22.42
C THR A 104 -24.18 47.68 22.90
N LEU A 105 -23.41 48.34 22.02
CA LEU A 105 -22.02 48.81 22.16
C LEU A 105 -21.98 50.20 22.82
N PHE A 106 -20.81 50.63 23.31
CA PHE A 106 -20.12 51.83 22.77
C PHE A 106 -18.63 51.84 23.15
N ASN A 107 -17.84 52.70 22.49
CA ASN A 107 -16.36 52.72 22.56
C ASN A 107 -15.79 53.70 23.61
N ASP A 108 -14.51 53.47 23.96
CA ASP A 108 -13.44 54.42 24.31
C ASP A 108 -13.77 55.74 25.03
N LEU A 109 -13.13 55.94 26.20
CA LEU A 109 -11.99 56.87 26.30
C LEU A 109 -11.15 56.64 27.59
N LYS A 110 -10.08 57.43 27.76
CA LYS A 110 -8.93 57.20 28.66
C LYS A 110 -8.95 58.08 29.92
N ASP A 111 -7.87 57.91 30.72
CA ASP A 111 -7.17 58.88 31.60
C ASP A 111 -7.26 58.59 33.12
N ASN A 112 -6.19 58.71 33.95
CA ASN A 112 -4.75 58.97 33.67
C ASN A 112 -3.84 58.52 34.86
N TYR A 113 -2.60 59.06 34.95
CA TYR A 113 -1.64 59.05 36.09
C TYR A 113 -0.65 57.84 36.16
N ILE A 114 0.68 58.01 36.32
CA ILE A 114 1.53 59.23 36.33
C ILE A 114 3.03 58.93 35.98
N ILE A 115 3.72 59.86 35.29
CA ILE A 115 5.18 60.26 35.30
C ILE A 115 6.27 59.15 35.39
N ASN A 116 7.35 59.07 34.56
CA ASN A 116 8.19 60.09 33.86
C ASN A 116 8.82 59.48 32.54
N GLU A 117 9.82 59.96 31.77
CA GLU A 117 10.76 61.13 31.76
C GLU A 117 11.21 61.50 30.29
N PHE A 118 12.50 61.80 30.03
CA PHE A 118 13.10 62.47 28.84
C PHE A 118 14.11 61.54 28.10
N VAL A 119 14.27 61.46 26.74
CA VAL A 119 14.55 62.47 25.66
C VAL A 119 16.04 62.90 25.62
N ALA A 120 16.83 62.94 24.52
CA ALA A 120 16.75 62.51 23.09
C ALA A 120 18.13 62.85 22.38
N SER A 121 18.50 62.51 21.12
CA SER A 121 18.27 61.37 20.17
C SER A 121 19.13 61.51 18.88
N SER A 122 19.01 60.57 17.91
CA SER A 122 19.28 60.69 16.44
C SER A 122 20.63 60.29 15.78
N LYS A 123 20.48 59.54 14.65
CA LYS A 123 21.25 59.47 13.37
C LYS A 123 22.80 59.34 13.27
N LYS A 124 23.18 58.29 12.51
CA LYS A 124 24.20 58.20 11.42
C LYS A 124 25.71 57.90 11.70
N GLN A 125 26.19 56.96 10.86
CA GLN A 125 27.51 56.82 10.20
C GLN A 125 28.79 56.38 10.95
N GLU A 126 29.54 55.58 10.18
CA GLU A 126 30.87 54.97 10.34
C GLU A 126 31.99 55.86 10.95
N LYS A 127 32.82 55.30 11.86
CA LYS A 127 34.18 54.78 11.53
C LYS A 127 35.01 54.32 12.76
N ARG A 128 35.74 53.21 12.55
CA ARG A 128 37.14 52.86 12.95
C ARG A 128 37.72 53.13 14.37
N GLU A 129 38.60 52.18 14.73
CA GLU A 129 39.96 52.33 15.33
C GLU A 129 40.23 52.21 16.86
N THR A 130 40.91 51.09 17.17
CA THR A 130 42.08 50.90 18.08
C THR A 130 41.99 51.00 19.62
N LYS A 131 42.31 49.84 20.23
CA LYS A 131 43.30 49.56 21.32
C LYS A 131 43.38 50.45 22.58
N LYS A 132 43.48 49.76 23.74
CA LYS A 132 44.29 50.18 24.90
C LYS A 132 45.33 49.12 25.27
N HIS A 133 46.36 49.54 26.03
CA HIS A 133 47.46 48.72 26.53
C HIS A 133 47.20 48.15 27.93
N GLN A 134 47.91 47.06 28.27
CA GLN A 134 48.63 46.77 29.54
C GLN A 134 49.32 45.38 29.37
N GLU A 135 50.49 45.04 29.92
CA GLU A 135 51.54 45.82 30.60
C GLU A 135 52.87 45.02 30.69
N ASN A 136 54.03 45.73 30.81
CA ASN A 136 55.31 45.38 31.47
C ASN A 136 56.07 44.02 31.26
N ASN A 137 57.33 43.87 31.70
CA ASN A 137 58.60 44.57 31.34
C ASN A 137 59.82 43.93 32.09
N LYS A 138 60.97 43.75 31.40
CA LYS A 138 62.38 43.61 31.91
C LYS A 138 63.25 43.18 30.71
N CYS A 139 64.10 44.05 30.11
CA CYS A 139 65.43 44.53 30.54
C CYS A 139 66.52 43.43 30.45
N CYS A 140 67.74 43.65 29.92
CA CYS A 140 68.48 44.91 29.74
C CYS A 140 69.51 44.87 28.54
N ILE A 141 69.69 45.99 27.81
CA ILE A 141 70.91 46.65 27.19
C ILE A 141 72.15 45.74 26.84
N HIS A 142 72.87 45.83 25.70
CA HIS A 142 73.64 47.00 25.16
C HIS A 142 74.15 46.87 23.68
N GLU A 143 74.44 48.04 23.08
CA GLU A 143 75.44 48.36 22.01
C GLU A 143 75.27 48.02 20.51
N ASP A 144 76.17 48.61 19.69
CA ASP A 144 75.91 49.18 18.35
C ASP A 144 76.85 48.70 17.19
N HIS A 145 76.45 49.08 15.97
CA HIS A 145 77.25 49.31 14.75
C HIS A 145 77.66 48.18 13.76
N TYR A 146 77.95 48.64 12.52
CA TYR A 146 78.65 48.06 11.36
C TYR A 146 77.94 47.13 10.32
N VAL A 147 77.44 47.79 9.26
CA VAL A 147 77.70 47.55 7.81
C VAL A 147 77.16 46.28 7.08
N GLU A 148 76.16 46.51 6.21
CA GLU A 148 76.09 46.26 4.74
C GLU A 148 77.00 45.23 4.00
N PRO A 149 76.68 44.77 2.75
CA PRO A 149 75.36 44.57 2.10
C PRO A 149 75.29 43.45 0.99
N PHE A 150 74.18 43.40 0.20
CA PHE A 150 74.00 42.74 -1.14
C PHE A 150 74.24 41.18 -1.23
N ARG A 151 73.75 40.40 -2.21
CA ARG A 151 72.46 40.32 -2.97
C ARG A 151 72.40 38.94 -3.71
N GLN A 152 71.20 38.54 -4.18
CA GLN A 152 70.99 37.79 -5.44
C GLN A 152 71.56 36.35 -5.60
N TYR A 153 70.78 35.30 -5.24
CA TYR A 153 70.81 33.99 -5.95
C TYR A 153 69.62 33.03 -5.65
N SER A 154 68.37 33.36 -6.03
CA SER A 154 67.29 32.36 -6.14
C SER A 154 66.08 32.84 -6.96
N PHE A 155 66.06 32.56 -8.27
CA PHE A 155 64.84 32.76 -9.10
C PHE A 155 64.70 31.84 -10.33
N TYR A 156 65.52 30.78 -10.44
CA TYR A 156 65.60 29.95 -11.65
C TYR A 156 65.12 28.49 -11.51
N LYS A 157 64.68 28.06 -10.31
CA LYS A 157 64.39 26.64 -10.03
C LYS A 157 62.91 26.23 -10.17
N GLU A 158 61.96 27.17 -10.10
CA GLU A 158 60.52 26.84 -10.09
C GLU A 158 59.88 26.60 -11.47
N GLN A 159 60.33 27.31 -12.52
CA GLN A 159 59.63 27.24 -13.82
C GLN A 159 59.87 25.93 -14.58
N TYR A 160 60.97 25.20 -14.31
CA TYR A 160 61.33 24.01 -15.09
C TYR A 160 60.45 22.78 -14.76
N VAL A 161 59.91 22.69 -13.54
CA VAL A 161 59.09 21.54 -13.09
C VAL A 161 57.67 21.61 -13.67
N LYS A 162 57.08 22.80 -13.77
CA LYS A 162 55.66 22.99 -14.17
C LYS A 162 55.32 22.61 -15.62
N ARG A 163 56.31 22.44 -16.52
CA ARG A 163 56.05 22.11 -17.94
C ARG A 163 55.99 20.61 -18.29
N LYS A 164 56.59 19.69 -17.51
CA LYS A 164 56.55 18.24 -17.82
C LYS A 164 55.29 17.51 -17.31
N SER A 165 54.72 17.95 -16.17
CA SER A 165 53.57 17.30 -15.54
C SER A 165 52.30 17.29 -16.43
N ASN A 166 52.05 18.40 -17.15
CA ASN A 166 50.78 18.67 -17.82
C ASN A 166 50.54 17.90 -19.15
N SER A 167 51.48 17.02 -19.55
CA SER A 167 51.30 16.13 -20.71
C SER A 167 50.75 14.76 -20.31
N TYR A 168 51.34 14.14 -19.29
CA TYR A 168 50.94 12.81 -18.80
C TYR A 168 49.50 12.78 -18.28
N VAL A 169 49.08 13.83 -17.54
CA VAL A 169 47.69 13.94 -17.06
C VAL A 169 46.69 13.99 -18.21
N LYS A 170 47.00 14.69 -19.31
CA LYS A 170 46.13 14.74 -20.50
C LYS A 170 46.05 13.39 -21.20
N TYR A 171 47.17 12.70 -21.37
CA TYR A 171 47.17 11.35 -21.94
C TYR A 171 46.39 10.35 -21.08
N ALA A 172 46.55 10.38 -19.76
CA ALA A 172 45.79 9.54 -18.83
C ALA A 172 44.27 9.80 -18.93
N VAL A 173 43.85 11.06 -19.01
CA VAL A 173 42.43 11.44 -19.20
C VAL A 173 41.89 10.97 -20.55
N TYR A 174 42.64 11.12 -21.65
CA TYR A 174 42.24 10.60 -22.96
C TYR A 174 42.13 9.07 -22.97
N ILE A 175 43.04 8.36 -22.31
CA ILE A 175 42.96 6.88 -22.16
C ILE A 175 41.75 6.49 -21.30
N ALA A 176 41.47 7.19 -20.19
CA ALA A 176 40.31 6.91 -19.35
C ALA A 176 38.98 7.15 -20.10
N ILE A 177 38.89 8.25 -20.87
CA ILE A 177 37.70 8.56 -21.67
C ILE A 177 37.53 7.54 -22.81
N THR A 178 38.58 7.22 -23.57
CA THR A 178 38.48 6.26 -24.68
C THR A 178 38.20 4.84 -24.21
N THR A 179 38.80 4.37 -23.11
CA THR A 179 38.47 3.06 -22.52
C THR A 179 37.03 3.04 -21.96
N SER A 180 36.54 4.13 -21.37
CA SER A 180 35.15 4.24 -20.92
C SER A 180 34.16 4.23 -22.09
N ILE A 181 34.45 4.94 -23.18
CA ILE A 181 33.62 4.94 -24.40
C ILE A 181 33.66 3.56 -25.08
N LEU A 182 34.83 2.92 -25.21
CA LEU A 182 34.94 1.57 -25.76
C LEU A 182 34.22 0.54 -24.88
N GLY A 183 34.30 0.66 -23.56
CA GLY A 183 33.54 -0.16 -22.61
C GLY A 183 32.02 0.03 -22.74
N LEU A 184 31.55 1.26 -22.92
CA LEU A 184 30.13 1.58 -23.12
C LEU A 184 29.62 1.11 -24.48
N CYS A 185 30.42 1.26 -25.54
CA CYS A 185 30.14 0.74 -26.88
C CYS A 185 30.14 -0.80 -26.90
N TYR A 186 31.10 -1.45 -26.24
CA TYR A 186 31.12 -2.90 -26.07
C TYR A 186 29.91 -3.39 -25.25
N TYR A 187 29.59 -2.74 -24.14
CA TYR A 187 28.43 -3.07 -23.31
C TYR A 187 27.11 -2.92 -24.07
N THR A 188 26.92 -1.83 -24.80
CA THR A 188 25.70 -1.60 -25.60
C THR A 188 25.62 -2.52 -26.82
N PHE A 189 26.74 -2.81 -27.49
CA PHE A 189 26.80 -3.83 -28.55
C PHE A 189 26.49 -5.22 -27.99
N TYR A 190 27.10 -5.62 -26.88
CA TYR A 190 26.85 -6.88 -26.18
C TYR A 190 25.38 -7.01 -25.76
N LYS A 191 24.79 -5.97 -25.15
CA LYS A 191 23.35 -5.94 -24.81
C LYS A 191 22.46 -6.06 -26.05
N ARG A 192 22.83 -5.41 -27.17
CA ARG A 192 22.08 -5.47 -28.43
C ARG A 192 22.18 -6.84 -29.08
N VAL A 193 23.35 -7.48 -29.08
CA VAL A 193 23.54 -8.86 -29.57
C VAL A 193 22.81 -9.86 -28.67
N HIS A 194 22.86 -9.72 -27.34
CA HIS A 194 22.07 -10.55 -26.43
C HIS A 194 20.56 -10.38 -26.62
N ALA A 195 20.08 -9.15 -26.85
CA ALA A 195 18.66 -8.89 -27.13
C ALA A 195 18.21 -9.47 -28.49
N LEU A 196 19.10 -9.52 -29.48
CA LEU A 196 18.83 -10.14 -30.78
C LEU A 196 18.94 -11.68 -30.77
N ASN A 197 19.78 -12.24 -29.88
CA ASN A 197 19.97 -13.69 -29.74
C ASN A 197 19.04 -14.35 -28.71
N LYS A 198 18.30 -13.59 -27.88
CA LYS A 198 17.28 -14.16 -26.98
C LYS A 198 16.07 -14.58 -27.81
N LYS A 199 16.04 -15.85 -28.24
CA LYS A 199 14.83 -16.49 -28.79
C LYS A 199 13.62 -16.16 -27.90
N PRO A 200 12.42 -15.92 -28.47
CA PRO A 200 11.22 -15.79 -27.66
C PRO A 200 11.02 -17.10 -26.88
N ILE A 201 11.10 -17.03 -25.56
CA ILE A 201 10.94 -18.21 -24.71
C ILE A 201 9.44 -18.38 -24.44
N SER A 202 8.86 -19.38 -25.08
CA SER A 202 7.48 -19.78 -24.92
C SER A 202 7.31 -20.54 -23.59
N CYS A 203 6.92 -19.82 -22.54
CA CYS A 203 6.75 -20.41 -21.22
C CYS A 203 5.76 -21.60 -21.24
N GLY A 204 6.19 -22.72 -20.64
CA GLY A 204 5.47 -23.98 -20.56
C GLY A 204 5.57 -24.91 -21.77
N GLU A 205 6.20 -24.52 -22.89
CA GLU A 205 6.43 -25.46 -24.02
C GLU A 205 7.50 -26.51 -23.68
N PHE A 206 7.39 -27.70 -24.30
CA PHE A 206 8.33 -28.81 -24.11
C PHE A 206 9.78 -28.44 -24.44
N ARG A 207 10.70 -28.89 -23.60
CA ARG A 207 12.15 -28.63 -23.72
C ARG A 207 12.92 -29.95 -23.73
N ALA A 208 13.32 -30.39 -24.92
CA ALA A 208 14.08 -31.63 -25.13
C ALA A 208 15.47 -31.64 -24.45
N ASP A 209 15.95 -30.50 -23.95
CA ASP A 209 17.17 -30.36 -23.16
C ASP A 209 16.99 -30.61 -21.65
N LEU A 210 15.75 -30.87 -21.18
CA LEU A 210 15.41 -31.08 -19.76
C LEU A 210 14.77 -32.45 -19.50
N LYS A 211 14.89 -32.96 -18.26
CA LYS A 211 14.24 -34.22 -17.84
C LYS A 211 12.72 -34.09 -17.90
N THR A 212 12.04 -35.12 -18.43
CA THR A 212 10.61 -35.32 -18.23
C THR A 212 10.35 -36.06 -16.92
N TYR A 213 9.34 -35.61 -16.18
CA TYR A 213 8.83 -36.17 -14.94
C TYR A 213 7.36 -36.58 -15.15
N ASN A 214 6.86 -37.52 -14.36
CA ASN A 214 5.41 -37.76 -14.27
C ASN A 214 4.78 -36.97 -13.11
N LEU A 215 3.45 -36.86 -13.08
CA LEU A 215 2.73 -36.11 -12.04
C LEU A 215 2.93 -36.67 -10.62
N GLU A 216 3.19 -37.98 -10.44
CA GLU A 216 3.48 -38.59 -9.13
C GLU A 216 4.91 -38.28 -8.64
N GLU A 217 5.87 -38.03 -9.55
CA GLU A 217 7.17 -37.46 -9.19
C GLU A 217 6.99 -36.01 -8.72
N VAL A 218 6.32 -35.16 -9.50
CA VAL A 218 6.10 -33.74 -9.13
C VAL A 218 5.33 -33.63 -7.81
N GLY A 219 4.31 -34.46 -7.58
CA GLY A 219 3.50 -34.50 -6.36
C GLY A 219 4.27 -34.80 -5.06
N LYS A 220 5.51 -35.29 -5.13
CA LYS A 220 6.37 -35.50 -3.93
C LYS A 220 7.08 -34.22 -3.48
N HIS A 221 7.13 -33.22 -4.35
CA HIS A 221 7.78 -31.92 -4.12
C HIS A 221 6.75 -30.86 -3.72
N TYR A 222 6.16 -31.04 -2.52
CA TYR A 222 5.09 -30.17 -1.99
C TYR A 222 5.51 -29.35 -0.76
N ASN A 223 6.75 -29.45 -0.29
CA ASN A 223 7.21 -28.81 0.96
C ASN A 223 8.70 -28.41 0.91
N LYS A 224 9.14 -27.55 1.84
CA LYS A 224 10.49 -26.94 1.80
C LYS A 224 11.64 -27.92 2.09
N GLU A 225 11.35 -29.14 2.57
CA GLU A 225 12.36 -30.18 2.81
C GLU A 225 12.65 -30.99 1.54
N ASN A 226 11.60 -31.29 0.75
CA ASN A 226 11.70 -32.00 -0.52
C ASN A 226 11.94 -31.07 -1.73
N GLY A 227 11.76 -29.75 -1.56
CA GLY A 227 11.57 -28.81 -2.67
C GLY A 227 10.09 -28.69 -3.04
N ILE A 228 9.72 -27.55 -3.62
CA ILE A 228 8.33 -27.16 -3.87
C ILE A 228 8.17 -26.88 -5.36
N TRP A 229 7.61 -27.86 -6.07
CA TRP A 229 7.51 -27.84 -7.52
C TRP A 229 6.08 -27.56 -7.97
N VAL A 230 5.94 -27.03 -9.18
CA VAL A 230 4.67 -26.83 -9.86
C VAL A 230 4.78 -27.16 -11.34
N THR A 231 3.66 -27.46 -12.00
CA THR A 231 3.59 -27.58 -13.46
C THR A 231 2.90 -26.39 -14.09
N PHE A 232 3.30 -26.03 -15.31
CA PHE A 232 2.55 -25.12 -16.20
C PHE A 232 2.74 -25.54 -17.66
N LYS A 233 1.65 -25.92 -18.32
CA LYS A 233 1.62 -26.71 -19.56
C LYS A 233 2.58 -27.91 -19.40
N GLN A 234 3.44 -28.15 -20.39
CA GLN A 234 4.45 -29.22 -20.34
C GLN A 234 5.66 -28.88 -19.46
N GLY A 235 5.72 -27.75 -18.75
CA GLY A 235 6.86 -27.36 -17.93
C GLY A 235 6.75 -27.75 -16.45
N VAL A 236 7.86 -28.15 -15.84
CA VAL A 236 8.03 -28.33 -14.38
C VAL A 236 8.99 -27.27 -13.85
N TYR A 237 8.63 -26.66 -12.71
CA TYR A 237 9.30 -25.49 -12.13
C TYR A 237 9.55 -25.68 -10.64
N ASP A 238 10.75 -25.34 -10.14
CA ASP A 238 11.04 -25.31 -8.71
C ASP A 238 10.87 -23.88 -8.18
N ILE A 239 9.81 -23.66 -7.42
CA ILE A 239 9.45 -22.33 -6.90
C ILE A 239 9.90 -22.10 -5.46
N THR A 240 10.65 -23.02 -4.84
CA THR A 240 10.98 -23.02 -3.40
C THR A 240 11.50 -21.67 -2.89
N ASP A 241 12.43 -21.06 -3.63
CA ASP A 241 13.04 -19.76 -3.28
C ASP A 241 12.15 -18.54 -3.62
N PHE A 242 11.03 -18.73 -4.32
CA PHE A 242 10.11 -17.66 -4.73
C PHE A 242 8.89 -17.50 -3.80
N ILE A 243 8.53 -18.53 -3.03
CA ILE A 243 7.29 -18.55 -2.22
C ILE A 243 7.22 -17.39 -1.21
N GLU A 244 8.31 -17.09 -0.53
CA GLU A 244 8.41 -15.97 0.43
C GLU A 244 8.38 -14.59 -0.26
N LYS A 245 8.63 -14.54 -1.58
CA LYS A 245 8.64 -13.33 -2.42
C LYS A 245 7.33 -13.16 -3.21
N HIS A 246 6.38 -14.09 -3.06
CA HIS A 246 5.13 -14.12 -3.83
C HIS A 246 4.17 -12.97 -3.41
N PRO A 247 3.71 -12.10 -4.34
CA PRO A 247 2.89 -10.93 -3.99
C PRO A 247 1.49 -11.22 -3.42
N GLY A 248 1.01 -12.46 -3.57
CA GLY A 248 -0.21 -12.96 -2.93
C GLY A 248 0.01 -13.61 -1.57
N GLY A 249 1.24 -13.58 -1.05
CA GLY A 249 1.68 -14.33 0.14
C GLY A 249 2.01 -15.79 -0.16
N SER A 250 2.75 -16.42 0.76
CA SER A 250 3.16 -17.83 0.65
C SER A 250 1.98 -18.79 0.64
N SER A 251 0.96 -18.55 1.47
CA SER A 251 -0.22 -19.41 1.60
C SER A 251 -0.95 -19.68 0.28
N LYS A 252 -1.08 -18.68 -0.60
CA LYS A 252 -1.77 -18.83 -1.90
C LYS A 252 -0.95 -19.57 -2.96
N ILE A 253 0.37 -19.52 -2.91
CA ILE A 253 1.23 -20.24 -3.88
C ILE A 253 1.55 -21.67 -3.41
N MET A 254 1.58 -21.91 -2.10
CA MET A 254 1.65 -23.25 -1.51
C MET A 254 0.46 -24.15 -1.90
N MET A 255 -0.68 -23.57 -2.28
CA MET A 255 -1.86 -24.32 -2.73
C MET A 255 -1.64 -25.12 -4.02
N ALA A 256 -0.67 -24.71 -4.85
CA ALA A 256 -0.30 -25.43 -6.06
C ALA A 256 0.89 -26.38 -5.85
N ALA A 257 1.47 -26.47 -4.64
CA ALA A 257 2.66 -27.25 -4.36
C ALA A 257 2.49 -28.74 -4.71
N GLY A 258 3.35 -29.24 -5.60
CA GLY A 258 3.26 -30.59 -6.16
C GLY A 258 2.24 -30.76 -7.31
N SER A 259 1.71 -29.67 -7.86
CA SER A 259 0.59 -29.72 -8.82
C SER A 259 0.61 -28.59 -9.88
N SER A 260 -0.45 -28.51 -10.69
CA SER A 260 -0.63 -27.55 -11.78
C SER A 260 -1.04 -26.16 -11.28
N ILE A 261 -0.47 -25.09 -11.88
CA ILE A 261 -0.88 -23.70 -11.60
C ILE A 261 -1.96 -23.19 -12.55
N GLU A 262 -2.31 -23.91 -13.61
CA GLU A 262 -3.35 -23.55 -14.58
C GLU A 262 -4.72 -23.21 -13.92
N PRO A 263 -5.21 -23.95 -12.90
CA PRO A 263 -6.43 -23.57 -12.19
C PRO A 263 -6.31 -22.23 -11.47
N PHE A 264 -5.11 -21.92 -10.97
CA PHE A 264 -4.80 -20.67 -10.28
C PHE A 264 -4.55 -19.52 -11.27
N TRP A 265 -4.02 -19.79 -12.46
CA TRP A 265 -3.74 -18.79 -13.50
C TRP A 265 -4.95 -18.48 -14.39
N SER A 266 -5.88 -19.43 -14.54
CA SER A 266 -7.18 -19.21 -15.14
C SER A 266 -8.08 -18.35 -14.23
N ILE A 267 -8.08 -18.61 -12.91
CA ILE A 267 -8.76 -17.76 -11.92
C ILE A 267 -8.06 -16.40 -11.73
N PHE A 268 -6.76 -16.38 -11.45
CA PHE A 268 -5.99 -15.16 -11.18
C PHE A 268 -5.18 -14.72 -12.41
N ALA A 269 -5.84 -14.27 -13.48
CA ALA A 269 -5.18 -13.92 -14.75
C ALA A 269 -4.20 -12.72 -14.67
N ASN A 270 -4.03 -12.11 -13.50
CA ASN A 270 -2.90 -11.21 -13.21
C ASN A 270 -1.52 -11.87 -13.40
N HIS A 271 -1.44 -13.22 -13.41
CA HIS A 271 -0.22 -13.95 -13.72
C HIS A 271 0.07 -14.04 -15.22
N ASN A 272 -0.90 -13.74 -16.09
CA ASN A 272 -0.79 -13.89 -17.53
C ASN A 272 -0.12 -12.66 -18.19
N THR A 273 1.03 -12.25 -17.66
CA THR A 273 1.89 -11.20 -18.24
C THR A 273 3.25 -11.75 -18.65
N LYS A 274 3.89 -11.11 -19.63
CA LYS A 274 5.18 -11.54 -20.17
C LYS A 274 6.27 -11.58 -19.09
N GLU A 275 6.24 -10.64 -18.16
CA GLU A 275 7.21 -10.51 -17.07
C GLU A 275 7.11 -11.67 -16.08
N ILE A 276 5.89 -12.15 -15.83
CA ILE A 276 5.63 -13.30 -14.95
C ILE A 276 5.94 -14.61 -15.68
N TYR A 277 5.70 -14.70 -16.99
CA TYR A 277 6.15 -15.84 -17.80
C TYR A 277 7.68 -15.93 -17.89
N GLU A 278 8.39 -14.81 -18.07
CA GLU A 278 9.87 -14.79 -18.04
C GLU A 278 10.43 -15.09 -16.63
N LEU A 279 9.70 -14.72 -15.56
CA LEU A 279 10.06 -15.07 -14.19
C LEU A 279 9.85 -16.57 -13.89
N LEU A 280 8.70 -17.14 -14.25
CA LEU A 280 8.43 -18.57 -14.08
C LEU A 280 9.44 -19.41 -14.88
N GLU A 281 9.71 -19.04 -16.12
CA GLU A 281 10.65 -19.78 -16.97
C GLU A 281 12.13 -19.65 -16.52
N SER A 282 12.45 -18.71 -15.62
CA SER A 282 13.75 -18.69 -14.92
C SER A 282 13.88 -19.75 -13.82
N MET A 283 12.77 -20.36 -13.39
CA MET A 283 12.67 -21.42 -12.38
C MET A 283 12.43 -22.82 -13.01
N ARG A 284 12.55 -22.94 -14.34
CA ARG A 284 12.29 -24.18 -15.10
C ARG A 284 13.33 -25.27 -14.79
N ILE A 285 12.87 -26.45 -14.39
CA ILE A 285 13.70 -27.62 -14.09
C ILE A 285 13.43 -28.85 -14.98
N GLY A 286 12.24 -28.96 -15.57
CA GLY A 286 11.82 -30.19 -16.25
C GLY A 286 10.63 -30.05 -17.19
N ASN A 287 10.13 -31.19 -17.65
CA ASN A 287 8.90 -31.33 -18.42
C ASN A 287 7.92 -32.31 -17.75
N ILE A 288 6.64 -32.28 -18.13
CA ILE A 288 5.70 -33.42 -18.01
C ILE A 288 5.32 -33.96 -19.39
N SER A 289 4.67 -35.12 -19.47
CA SER A 289 4.23 -35.68 -20.75
C SER A 289 3.04 -34.90 -21.35
N GLU A 290 2.77 -35.09 -22.63
CA GLU A 290 1.60 -34.48 -23.29
C GLU A 290 0.29 -35.10 -22.77
N ASP A 291 0.28 -36.39 -22.44
CA ASP A 291 -0.85 -37.07 -21.78
C ASP A 291 -1.12 -36.51 -20.37
N ASP A 292 -0.07 -36.22 -19.59
CA ASP A 292 -0.21 -35.55 -18.27
C ASP A 292 -0.86 -34.16 -18.43
N VAL A 293 -0.44 -33.37 -19.42
CA VAL A 293 -1.08 -32.07 -19.73
C VAL A 293 -2.54 -32.24 -20.14
N ILE A 294 -2.85 -33.21 -20.99
CA ILE A 294 -4.23 -33.51 -21.40
C ILE A 294 -5.08 -33.92 -20.19
N SER A 295 -4.52 -34.67 -19.23
CA SER A 295 -5.21 -35.06 -18.00
C SER A 295 -5.53 -33.89 -17.08
N ASN A 296 -4.63 -32.89 -17.00
CA ASN A 296 -4.88 -31.63 -16.29
C ASN A 296 -5.98 -30.83 -17.03
N VAL A 297 -5.82 -30.61 -18.34
CA VAL A 297 -6.71 -29.75 -19.15
C VAL A 297 -8.13 -30.30 -19.30
N ILE A 298 -8.33 -31.62 -19.37
CA ILE A 298 -9.68 -32.23 -19.49
C ILE A 298 -10.58 -31.91 -18.28
N ASN A 299 -9.98 -31.63 -17.11
CA ASN A 299 -10.72 -31.25 -15.91
C ASN A 299 -11.05 -29.75 -15.84
N GLU A 300 -10.44 -28.90 -16.68
CA GLU A 300 -10.62 -27.45 -16.66
C GLU A 300 -11.79 -26.96 -17.54
N LYS A 301 -12.90 -26.60 -16.90
CA LYS A 301 -13.87 -25.66 -17.49
C LYS A 301 -13.53 -24.25 -17.05
N ASP A 302 -13.37 -23.34 -18.01
CA ASP A 302 -13.10 -21.92 -17.74
C ASP A 302 -14.09 -21.36 -16.68
N PRO A 303 -13.60 -21.02 -15.47
CA PRO A 303 -14.49 -20.73 -14.35
C PRO A 303 -15.27 -19.43 -14.52
N TYR A 304 -14.90 -18.61 -15.51
CA TYR A 304 -15.58 -17.36 -15.87
C TYR A 304 -16.61 -17.51 -17.01
N LEU A 305 -16.90 -18.72 -17.49
CA LEU A 305 -17.89 -18.95 -18.56
C LEU A 305 -19.30 -18.42 -18.25
N LYS A 306 -19.65 -18.31 -16.96
CA LYS A 306 -20.97 -17.91 -16.47
C LYS A 306 -21.00 -16.53 -15.81
N GLU A 307 -19.97 -15.71 -16.07
CA GLU A 307 -19.95 -14.31 -15.67
C GLU A 307 -21.19 -13.55 -16.19
N PRO A 308 -21.78 -12.62 -15.41
CA PRO A 308 -22.83 -11.75 -15.92
C PRO A 308 -22.33 -10.86 -17.07
N LYS A 309 -23.27 -10.39 -17.90
CA LYS A 309 -22.99 -9.36 -18.91
C LYS A 309 -22.94 -7.99 -18.23
N ARG A 310 -22.04 -7.11 -18.68
CA ARG A 310 -21.87 -5.74 -18.17
C ARG A 310 -21.99 -4.70 -19.28
N HIS A 311 -22.28 -3.47 -18.91
CA HIS A 311 -22.38 -2.36 -19.86
C HIS A 311 -21.03 -2.02 -20.51
N LYS A 312 -21.01 -1.90 -21.85
CA LYS A 312 -19.77 -1.74 -22.65
C LYS A 312 -19.02 -0.42 -22.44
N ILE A 313 -19.64 0.54 -21.76
CA ILE A 313 -19.03 1.87 -21.49
C ILE A 313 -18.05 1.85 -20.31
N LEU A 314 -18.07 0.79 -19.49
CA LEU A 314 -17.14 0.63 -18.38
C LEU A 314 -15.72 0.45 -18.90
N LYS A 315 -14.77 1.20 -18.33
CA LYS A 315 -13.34 1.03 -18.53
C LYS A 315 -12.90 -0.25 -17.82
N ILE A 316 -12.69 -1.31 -18.59
CA ILE A 316 -12.24 -2.62 -18.08
C ILE A 316 -10.75 -2.54 -17.72
N ASN A 317 -10.45 -2.67 -16.43
CA ASN A 317 -9.08 -2.72 -15.89
C ASN A 317 -8.62 -4.16 -15.60
N GLY A 318 -9.51 -5.14 -15.68
CA GLY A 318 -9.24 -6.58 -15.61
C GLY A 318 -10.45 -7.38 -16.08
N GLN A 319 -10.23 -8.44 -16.87
CA GLN A 319 -11.32 -9.23 -17.47
C GLN A 319 -11.67 -10.49 -16.68
N LYS A 320 -10.67 -11.08 -15.99
CA LYS A 320 -10.74 -12.33 -15.22
C LYS A 320 -9.78 -12.24 -14.01
N PRO A 321 -10.25 -11.98 -12.78
CA PRO A 321 -11.62 -11.61 -12.42
C PRO A 321 -12.02 -10.26 -13.02
N PHE A 322 -13.32 -10.05 -13.25
CA PHE A 322 -13.81 -8.80 -13.81
C PHE A 322 -13.60 -7.62 -12.85
N CYS A 323 -12.96 -6.57 -13.35
CA CYS A 323 -12.67 -5.32 -12.65
C CYS A 323 -12.82 -4.14 -13.62
N ALA A 324 -13.76 -3.23 -13.37
CA ALA A 324 -14.03 -2.10 -14.26
C ALA A 324 -14.57 -0.88 -13.51
N GLU A 325 -14.28 0.31 -14.04
CA GLU A 325 -14.75 1.62 -13.53
C GLU A 325 -15.56 2.36 -14.60
N PRO A 326 -16.54 3.21 -14.25
CA PRO A 326 -17.16 4.13 -15.22
C PRO A 326 -16.15 5.18 -15.72
N PRO A 327 -16.37 5.78 -16.90
CA PRO A 327 -15.62 6.95 -17.35
C PRO A 327 -15.71 8.10 -16.34
N PRO A 328 -14.64 8.89 -16.11
CA PRO A 328 -14.62 9.95 -15.10
C PRO A 328 -15.75 10.96 -15.27
N SER A 329 -15.98 11.44 -16.49
CA SER A 329 -17.09 12.31 -16.86
C SER A 329 -18.45 11.75 -16.41
N LEU A 330 -18.76 10.49 -16.72
CA LEU A 330 -20.06 9.86 -16.37
C LEU A 330 -20.22 9.52 -14.88
N LEU A 331 -19.12 9.38 -14.13
CA LEU A 331 -19.13 9.03 -12.71
C LEU A 331 -19.92 10.05 -11.86
N ILE A 332 -19.86 11.33 -12.22
CA ILE A 332 -20.41 12.45 -11.43
C ILE A 332 -21.69 13.08 -12.00
N GLU A 333 -22.25 12.54 -13.08
CA GLU A 333 -23.50 13.07 -13.67
C GLU A 333 -24.73 12.79 -12.80
N ASN A 334 -24.66 11.84 -11.86
CA ASN A 334 -25.76 11.50 -10.96
C ASN A 334 -25.25 11.29 -9.51
N PHE A 335 -25.97 11.83 -8.53
CA PHE A 335 -25.66 11.64 -7.11
C PHE A 335 -25.77 10.16 -6.68
N ILE A 336 -26.73 9.43 -7.25
CA ILE A 336 -26.85 7.99 -7.18
C ILE A 336 -26.28 7.43 -8.49
N THR A 337 -25.19 6.66 -8.42
CA THR A 337 -24.59 6.04 -9.59
C THR A 337 -25.56 5.01 -10.17
N PRO A 338 -25.95 5.10 -11.46
CA PRO A 338 -26.77 4.09 -12.11
C PRO A 338 -26.13 2.71 -12.01
N THR A 339 -26.93 1.68 -11.76
CA THR A 339 -26.42 0.35 -11.39
C THR A 339 -25.47 -0.25 -12.44
N GLU A 340 -25.78 -0.07 -13.73
CA GLU A 340 -24.93 -0.49 -14.87
C GLU A 340 -23.61 0.28 -15.01
N LEU A 341 -23.44 1.37 -14.26
CA LEU A 341 -22.23 2.20 -14.20
C LEU A 341 -21.49 2.08 -12.86
N PHE A 342 -22.04 1.35 -11.88
CA PHE A 342 -21.43 1.17 -10.57
C PHE A 342 -20.15 0.34 -10.71
N TYR A 343 -19.03 0.81 -10.16
CA TYR A 343 -17.73 0.16 -10.36
C TYR A 343 -17.74 -1.31 -9.87
N VAL A 344 -17.17 -2.20 -10.67
CA VAL A 344 -17.11 -3.64 -10.34
C VAL A 344 -15.69 -3.99 -9.95
N ARG A 345 -15.52 -4.62 -8.78
CA ARG A 345 -14.30 -5.33 -8.39
C ARG A 345 -14.68 -6.72 -7.92
N ASN A 346 -14.24 -7.74 -8.67
CA ASN A 346 -14.29 -9.14 -8.29
C ASN A 346 -12.85 -9.62 -7.96
N HIS A 347 -12.69 -10.55 -7.02
CA HIS A 347 -11.40 -11.24 -6.77
C HIS A 347 -11.34 -12.60 -7.49
N LEU A 348 -12.51 -13.14 -7.78
CA LEU A 348 -12.82 -14.53 -8.14
C LEU A 348 -14.03 -14.50 -9.11
N PRO A 349 -14.45 -15.64 -9.69
CA PRO A 349 -15.66 -15.73 -10.51
C PRO A 349 -16.93 -15.32 -9.75
N VAL A 350 -17.89 -14.70 -10.44
CA VAL A 350 -19.18 -14.34 -9.85
C VAL A 350 -20.06 -15.59 -9.65
N PRO A 351 -20.46 -15.93 -8.40
CA PRO A 351 -21.28 -17.11 -8.15
C PRO A 351 -22.62 -17.15 -8.91
N GLU A 352 -23.15 -18.36 -9.09
CA GLU A 352 -24.55 -18.61 -9.41
C GLU A 352 -25.24 -19.15 -8.17
N ILE A 353 -26.29 -18.47 -7.71
CA ILE A 353 -27.01 -18.80 -6.47
C ILE A 353 -28.50 -18.90 -6.78
N ASP A 354 -29.10 -20.06 -6.52
CA ASP A 354 -30.56 -20.21 -6.45
C ASP A 354 -31.04 -19.78 -5.05
N LEU A 355 -32.05 -18.91 -5.01
CA LEU A 355 -32.69 -18.47 -3.75
C LEU A 355 -33.31 -19.63 -2.95
N LYS A 356 -33.64 -20.75 -3.61
CA LYS A 356 -34.21 -21.94 -2.95
C LYS A 356 -33.18 -22.70 -2.11
N SER A 357 -31.90 -22.69 -2.53
CA SER A 357 -30.79 -23.37 -1.85
C SER A 357 -29.88 -22.40 -1.08
N TYR A 358 -30.04 -21.08 -1.27
CA TYR A 358 -29.30 -20.06 -0.52
C TYR A 358 -29.52 -20.21 0.99
N ASN A 359 -28.41 -20.29 1.72
CA ASN A 359 -28.38 -20.38 3.17
C ASN A 359 -27.27 -19.51 3.74
N LEU A 360 -27.65 -18.45 4.46
CA LEU A 360 -26.72 -17.64 5.22
C LEU A 360 -26.50 -18.27 6.60
N GLU A 361 -25.30 -18.77 6.86
CA GLU A 361 -24.92 -19.26 8.19
C GLU A 361 -24.49 -18.09 9.10
N LEU A 362 -24.90 -18.13 10.36
CA LEU A 362 -24.35 -17.26 11.41
C LEU A 362 -23.80 -18.12 12.55
N ALA A 363 -22.50 -18.02 12.78
CA ALA A 363 -21.75 -18.72 13.81
C ALA A 363 -21.19 -17.77 14.88
N VAL A 364 -20.85 -18.33 16.04
CA VAL A 364 -20.13 -17.67 17.13
C VAL A 364 -18.93 -18.54 17.46
N GLU A 365 -17.74 -18.02 17.20
CA GLU A 365 -16.53 -18.81 16.92
C GLU A 365 -16.87 -19.97 15.96
N GLU A 366 -16.47 -21.21 16.26
CA GLU A 366 -16.72 -22.40 15.43
C GLU A 366 -18.18 -22.90 15.47
N VAL A 367 -19.04 -22.37 16.35
CA VAL A 367 -20.38 -22.92 16.61
C VAL A 367 -21.47 -22.16 15.86
N THR A 368 -22.05 -22.80 14.84
CA THR A 368 -23.27 -22.32 14.15
C THR A 368 -24.40 -22.05 15.16
N LYS A 369 -24.93 -20.83 15.16
CA LYS A 369 -26.08 -20.43 16.01
C LYS A 369 -27.40 -20.43 15.26
N LYS A 370 -27.40 -20.01 13.99
CA LYS A 370 -28.62 -19.89 13.17
C LYS A 370 -28.24 -20.00 11.69
N SER A 371 -29.11 -20.64 10.93
CA SER A 371 -29.03 -20.74 9.47
C SER A 371 -30.28 -20.09 8.88
N PHE A 372 -30.09 -19.09 8.02
CA PHE A 372 -31.16 -18.27 7.47
C PHE A 372 -31.35 -18.55 5.99
N LYS A 373 -32.59 -18.79 5.56
CA LYS A 373 -32.97 -18.69 4.14
C LYS A 373 -33.11 -17.21 3.77
N PHE A 374 -33.12 -16.91 2.48
CA PHE A 374 -33.28 -15.53 1.98
C PHE A 374 -34.52 -14.82 2.58
N GLU A 375 -35.65 -15.53 2.65
CA GLU A 375 -36.90 -15.03 3.23
C GLU A 375 -36.88 -14.88 4.76
N ASP A 376 -35.90 -15.47 5.47
CA ASP A 376 -35.75 -15.24 6.91
C ASP A 376 -35.08 -13.89 7.19
N ILE A 377 -34.11 -13.47 6.36
CA ILE A 377 -33.48 -12.15 6.45
C ILE A 377 -34.50 -11.03 6.15
N LYS A 378 -35.44 -11.28 5.25
CA LYS A 378 -36.54 -10.34 4.90
C LYS A 378 -37.60 -10.17 6.00
N LYS A 379 -37.56 -10.95 7.08
CA LYS A 379 -38.45 -10.77 8.26
C LYS A 379 -37.97 -9.68 9.22
N TYR A 380 -36.67 -9.34 9.20
CA TYR A 380 -36.14 -8.22 9.97
C TYR A 380 -36.57 -6.88 9.35
N PRO A 381 -36.71 -5.80 10.14
CA PRO A 381 -37.19 -4.52 9.63
C PRO A 381 -36.33 -3.98 8.47
N LYS A 382 -36.98 -3.71 7.34
CA LYS A 382 -36.36 -3.20 6.12
C LYS A 382 -35.84 -1.77 6.34
N HIS A 383 -34.53 -1.59 6.19
CA HIS A 383 -33.84 -0.30 6.30
C HIS A 383 -33.16 0.06 4.99
N THR A 384 -33.23 1.34 4.62
CA THR A 384 -32.55 1.93 3.45
C THR A 384 -31.57 3.00 3.90
N ILE A 385 -30.38 3.01 3.29
CA ILE A 385 -29.36 4.07 3.46
C ILE A 385 -28.76 4.44 2.11
N THR A 386 -28.26 5.67 1.95
CA THR A 386 -27.39 6.04 0.82
C THR A 386 -25.94 5.92 1.26
N SER A 387 -25.14 5.06 0.63
CA SER A 387 -23.71 4.91 0.99
C SER A 387 -22.84 4.77 -0.24
N THR A 388 -21.73 5.51 -0.23
CA THR A 388 -20.63 5.33 -1.17
C THR A 388 -19.84 4.09 -0.77
N VAL A 389 -19.38 3.35 -1.79
CA VAL A 389 -18.42 2.26 -1.64
C VAL A 389 -17.19 2.65 -2.46
N MET A 390 -16.00 2.59 -1.85
CA MET A 390 -14.74 2.96 -2.49
C MET A 390 -13.71 1.83 -2.36
N CYS A 391 -13.01 1.53 -3.46
CA CYS A 391 -11.88 0.62 -3.45
C CYS A 391 -10.67 1.25 -2.73
N ALA A 392 -9.97 0.48 -1.89
CA ALA A 392 -8.71 0.94 -1.29
C ALA A 392 -7.67 1.41 -2.33
N GLY A 393 -7.71 0.81 -3.53
CA GLY A 393 -6.82 1.13 -4.65
C GLY A 393 -7.38 2.15 -5.64
N ASN A 394 -8.44 2.89 -5.29
CA ASN A 394 -8.89 4.04 -6.08
C ASN A 394 -7.70 5.00 -6.30
N ARG A 395 -7.60 5.59 -7.50
CA ARG A 395 -6.50 6.47 -7.92
C ARG A 395 -5.10 5.83 -7.95
N ARG A 396 -4.97 4.49 -7.86
CA ARG A 396 -3.66 3.78 -7.92
C ARG A 396 -2.80 4.20 -9.11
N SER A 397 -3.38 4.51 -10.28
CA SER A 397 -2.64 4.90 -11.47
C SER A 397 -1.71 6.10 -11.26
N GLU A 398 -2.00 6.98 -10.30
CA GLU A 398 -1.14 8.12 -9.94
C GLU A 398 0.09 7.67 -9.13
N MET A 399 -0.07 6.75 -8.17
CA MET A 399 1.06 6.16 -7.43
C MET A 399 2.01 5.37 -8.35
N THR A 400 1.48 4.75 -9.41
CA THR A 400 2.28 4.04 -10.42
C THR A 400 3.21 4.98 -11.20
N GLN A 401 2.95 6.29 -11.24
CA GLN A 401 3.83 7.28 -11.89
C GLN A 401 5.11 7.54 -11.08
N VAL A 402 5.06 7.38 -9.76
CA VAL A 402 6.23 7.55 -8.86
C VAL A 402 7.14 6.31 -8.94
N LYS A 403 6.54 5.13 -8.82
CA LYS A 403 7.22 3.82 -8.89
C LYS A 403 6.20 2.75 -9.26
N HIS A 404 6.60 1.82 -10.13
CA HIS A 404 5.72 0.76 -10.63
C HIS A 404 5.14 -0.11 -9.51
N LEU A 405 3.87 -0.49 -9.63
CA LEU A 405 3.06 -1.14 -8.60
C LEU A 405 2.33 -2.37 -9.13
N LYS A 406 2.15 -3.36 -8.26
CA LYS A 406 1.39 -4.59 -8.57
C LYS A 406 -0.09 -4.40 -8.20
N GLY A 407 -0.98 -4.69 -9.14
CA GLY A 407 -2.44 -4.67 -8.93
C GLY A 407 -3.21 -3.93 -10.03
N VAL A 408 -4.54 -4.02 -9.98
CA VAL A 408 -5.45 -3.41 -10.96
C VAL A 408 -5.24 -1.89 -11.06
N SER A 409 -5.06 -1.37 -12.29
CA SER A 409 -4.73 0.03 -12.56
C SER A 409 -5.98 0.92 -12.61
N TRP A 410 -6.49 1.24 -11.42
CA TRP A 410 -7.62 2.16 -11.24
C TRP A 410 -7.25 3.62 -11.48
N SER A 411 -8.12 4.33 -12.18
CA SER A 411 -8.16 5.79 -12.22
C SER A 411 -9.02 6.31 -11.04
N VAL A 412 -9.68 7.45 -11.22
CA VAL A 412 -10.57 8.10 -10.24
C VAL A 412 -11.91 7.39 -10.03
N GLY A 413 -12.23 6.33 -10.79
CA GLY A 413 -13.56 5.73 -10.87
C GLY A 413 -13.76 4.45 -10.05
N ALA A 414 -12.82 4.05 -9.20
CA ALA A 414 -12.99 2.88 -8.32
C ALA A 414 -13.83 3.20 -7.06
N VAL A 415 -14.91 3.96 -7.27
CA VAL A 415 -15.86 4.46 -6.28
C VAL A 415 -17.23 4.60 -6.95
N SER A 416 -18.32 4.37 -6.23
CA SER A 416 -19.68 4.68 -6.69
C SER A 416 -20.63 4.81 -5.49
N ASN A 417 -21.74 5.53 -5.67
CA ASN A 417 -22.74 5.80 -4.64
C ASN A 417 -24.08 5.15 -4.98
N ALA A 418 -24.75 4.53 -4.01
CA ALA A 418 -26.03 3.84 -4.24
C ALA A 418 -26.91 3.89 -2.98
N THR A 419 -28.22 3.70 -3.18
CA THR A 419 -29.11 3.36 -2.05
C THR A 419 -29.07 1.86 -1.82
N TRP A 420 -28.74 1.45 -0.59
CA TRP A 420 -28.64 0.06 -0.16
C TRP A 420 -29.78 -0.24 0.78
N THR A 421 -30.48 -1.34 0.56
CA THR A 421 -31.66 -1.70 1.35
C THR A 421 -31.64 -3.16 1.77
N GLY A 422 -31.96 -3.40 3.04
CA GLY A 422 -31.85 -4.72 3.65
C GLY A 422 -32.22 -4.77 5.12
N ALA A 423 -31.77 -5.81 5.82
CA ALA A 423 -31.84 -5.92 7.28
C ALA A 423 -30.58 -5.33 7.93
N ARG A 424 -30.68 -4.67 9.10
CA ARG A 424 -29.48 -4.23 9.82
C ARG A 424 -28.82 -5.42 10.51
N LEU A 425 -27.48 -5.50 10.44
CA LEU A 425 -26.71 -6.51 11.16
C LEU A 425 -26.93 -6.42 12.68
N TYR A 426 -27.03 -5.19 13.21
CA TYR A 426 -27.38 -4.91 14.62
C TYR A 426 -28.64 -5.65 15.08
N ASP A 427 -29.73 -5.61 14.31
CA ASP A 427 -31.01 -6.21 14.70
C ASP A 427 -30.90 -7.75 14.77
N ILE A 428 -30.09 -8.34 13.88
CA ILE A 428 -29.87 -9.79 13.79
C ILE A 428 -28.96 -10.29 14.93
N LEU A 429 -27.86 -9.58 15.21
CA LEU A 429 -26.96 -9.92 16.32
C LEU A 429 -27.66 -9.75 17.69
N LYS A 430 -28.52 -8.73 17.82
CA LYS A 430 -29.33 -8.47 19.01
C LYS A 430 -30.42 -9.52 19.23
N ASP A 431 -31.13 -9.94 18.17
CA ASP A 431 -32.10 -11.05 18.19
C ASP A 431 -31.45 -12.36 18.67
N LEU A 432 -30.16 -12.56 18.37
CA LEU A 432 -29.37 -13.70 18.81
C LEU A 432 -28.71 -13.54 20.20
N GLY A 433 -28.95 -12.42 20.90
CA GLY A 433 -28.40 -12.18 22.23
C GLY A 433 -26.87 -12.04 22.29
N ILE A 434 -26.24 -11.62 21.18
CA ILE A 434 -24.78 -11.38 21.14
C ILE A 434 -24.44 -10.19 22.06
N ASN A 435 -23.56 -10.42 23.04
CA ASN A 435 -22.93 -9.33 23.79
C ASN A 435 -21.59 -8.97 23.14
N GLU A 436 -21.31 -7.68 22.99
CA GLU A 436 -20.06 -7.19 22.41
C GLU A 436 -18.84 -7.37 23.32
N ASP A 437 -19.00 -7.33 24.66
CA ASP A 437 -17.91 -7.49 25.63
C ASP A 437 -17.16 -8.85 25.53
N ASN A 438 -17.79 -9.85 24.90
CA ASN A 438 -17.28 -11.23 24.84
C ASN A 438 -16.40 -11.52 23.61
N TYR A 439 -16.37 -10.61 22.63
CA TYR A 439 -15.81 -10.79 21.29
C TYR A 439 -15.11 -9.48 20.84
N ASN A 440 -14.42 -9.49 19.69
CA ASN A 440 -13.78 -8.28 19.16
C ASN A 440 -14.22 -7.94 17.73
N HIS A 441 -14.71 -8.93 16.97
CA HIS A 441 -14.97 -8.81 15.55
C HIS A 441 -16.24 -9.52 15.09
N VAL A 442 -16.76 -9.06 13.95
CA VAL A 442 -17.64 -9.85 13.08
C VAL A 442 -16.93 -10.06 11.76
N GLN A 443 -16.75 -11.33 11.39
CA GLN A 443 -16.17 -11.80 10.15
C GLN A 443 -17.29 -12.14 9.15
N PHE A 444 -16.98 -12.04 7.87
CA PHE A 444 -17.91 -12.25 6.76
C PHE A 444 -17.20 -13.06 5.66
N GLU A 445 -17.89 -14.06 5.11
CA GLU A 445 -17.38 -14.90 4.01
C GLU A 445 -18.37 -14.95 2.84
N GLY A 446 -17.86 -14.83 1.61
CA GLY A 446 -18.63 -14.91 0.37
C GLY A 446 -18.73 -16.33 -0.21
N TYR A 447 -19.70 -16.54 -1.09
CA TYR A 447 -19.81 -17.74 -1.94
C TYR A 447 -18.77 -17.78 -3.08
N ASP A 448 -17.96 -16.73 -3.28
CA ASP A 448 -16.86 -16.74 -4.25
C ASP A 448 -15.62 -17.42 -3.66
N LEU A 449 -15.31 -18.61 -4.18
CA LEU A 449 -14.21 -19.49 -3.75
C LEU A 449 -13.02 -19.42 -4.72
N ASP A 450 -11.81 -19.61 -4.20
CA ASP A 450 -10.61 -19.85 -5.00
C ASP A 450 -10.45 -21.34 -5.40
N PRO A 451 -9.42 -21.74 -6.18
CA PRO A 451 -9.24 -23.14 -6.60
C PRO A 451 -9.11 -24.14 -5.45
N SER A 452 -8.78 -23.68 -4.24
CA SER A 452 -8.64 -24.49 -3.02
C SER A 452 -9.90 -24.46 -2.14
N GLY A 453 -11.00 -23.87 -2.63
CA GLY A 453 -12.26 -23.79 -1.91
C GLY A 453 -12.30 -22.72 -0.82
N ILE A 454 -11.33 -21.81 -0.75
CA ILE A 454 -11.28 -20.77 0.30
C ILE A 454 -12.11 -19.54 -0.14
N PRO A 455 -13.10 -19.09 0.65
CA PRO A 455 -13.97 -17.97 0.30
C PRO A 455 -13.28 -16.61 0.41
N TYR A 456 -13.79 -15.61 -0.32
CA TYR A 456 -13.46 -14.21 -0.02
C TYR A 456 -13.92 -13.84 1.40
N GLY A 457 -12.99 -13.41 2.24
CA GLY A 457 -13.24 -13.11 3.65
C GLY A 457 -12.71 -11.75 4.10
N ALA A 458 -13.43 -11.11 5.02
CA ALA A 458 -13.06 -9.88 5.69
C ALA A 458 -13.74 -9.76 7.07
N SER A 459 -13.32 -8.79 7.90
CA SER A 459 -13.95 -8.51 9.19
C SER A 459 -14.04 -7.02 9.54
N VAL A 460 -15.00 -6.70 10.40
CA VAL A 460 -15.16 -5.40 11.08
C VAL A 460 -15.08 -5.57 12.60
N PRO A 461 -14.74 -4.52 13.37
CA PRO A 461 -14.87 -4.55 14.83
C PRO A 461 -16.32 -4.79 15.31
N ILE A 462 -16.48 -5.55 16.40
CA ILE A 462 -17.80 -5.89 16.97
C ILE A 462 -18.59 -4.65 17.36
N ASN A 463 -17.94 -3.65 17.94
CA ASN A 463 -18.58 -2.40 18.35
C ASN A 463 -19.16 -1.59 17.17
N LYS A 464 -18.63 -1.75 15.95
CA LYS A 464 -19.23 -1.17 14.74
C LYS A 464 -20.38 -2.02 14.19
N ALA A 465 -20.38 -3.33 14.42
CA ALA A 465 -21.52 -4.20 14.12
C ALA A 465 -22.67 -4.06 15.13
N MET A 466 -22.36 -3.66 16.37
CA MET A 466 -23.30 -3.52 17.49
C MET A 466 -23.72 -2.07 17.78
N ASP A 467 -23.14 -1.05 17.13
CA ASP A 467 -23.69 0.32 17.17
C ASP A 467 -24.85 0.49 16.17
N PRO A 468 -26.10 0.73 16.63
CA PRO A 468 -27.27 0.92 15.76
C PRO A 468 -27.21 2.21 14.92
N ARG A 469 -26.18 3.06 15.12
CA ARG A 469 -25.90 4.26 14.32
C ARG A 469 -24.93 4.00 13.17
N ALA A 470 -24.17 2.90 13.20
CA ALA A 470 -23.17 2.57 12.18
C ALA A 470 -23.75 2.01 10.88
N ASP A 471 -25.07 1.75 10.84
CA ASP A 471 -25.83 1.42 9.63
C ASP A 471 -25.31 0.23 8.81
N ILE A 472 -24.64 -0.75 9.44
CA ILE A 472 -24.26 -1.99 8.74
C ILE A 472 -25.51 -2.77 8.35
N ILE A 473 -25.67 -3.03 7.04
CA ILE A 473 -26.86 -3.65 6.45
C ILE A 473 -26.47 -4.88 5.64
N LEU A 474 -27.24 -5.96 5.81
CA LEU A 474 -27.28 -7.11 4.92
C LEU A 474 -28.22 -6.79 3.76
N ALA A 475 -27.65 -6.19 2.70
CA ALA A 475 -28.38 -5.59 1.60
C ALA A 475 -28.77 -6.64 0.54
N TYR A 476 -30.08 -6.75 0.30
CA TYR A 476 -30.67 -7.54 -0.80
C TYR A 476 -31.20 -6.66 -1.94
N GLU A 477 -31.32 -5.35 -1.71
CA GLU A 477 -31.74 -4.35 -2.69
C GLU A 477 -30.66 -3.26 -2.87
N MET A 478 -30.49 -2.82 -4.11
CA MET A 478 -29.58 -1.78 -4.56
C MET A 478 -30.33 -0.86 -5.54
N ASN A 479 -30.31 0.46 -5.30
CA ASN A 479 -31.04 1.45 -6.09
C ASN A 479 -32.55 1.13 -6.25
N GLY A 480 -33.16 0.56 -5.20
CA GLY A 480 -34.57 0.17 -5.17
C GLY A 480 -34.94 -1.08 -5.99
N GLN A 481 -33.94 -1.81 -6.52
CA GLN A 481 -34.11 -3.06 -7.26
C GLN A 481 -33.36 -4.21 -6.57
N PRO A 482 -33.70 -5.49 -6.84
CA PRO A 482 -32.89 -6.63 -6.36
C PRO A 482 -31.42 -6.47 -6.76
N ILE A 483 -30.51 -6.70 -5.83
CA ILE A 483 -29.07 -6.44 -6.07
C ILE A 483 -28.52 -7.34 -7.20
N PRO A 484 -27.79 -6.81 -8.21
CA PRO A 484 -27.30 -7.62 -9.32
C PRO A 484 -26.21 -8.63 -8.94
N ARG A 485 -25.98 -9.62 -9.81
CA ARG A 485 -24.94 -10.64 -9.63
C ARG A 485 -23.55 -10.05 -9.37
N ASP A 486 -23.09 -9.03 -10.10
CA ASP A 486 -21.77 -8.42 -9.83
C ASP A 486 -21.65 -7.71 -8.48
N HIS A 487 -22.77 -7.22 -7.92
CA HIS A 487 -22.76 -6.43 -6.70
C HIS A 487 -23.09 -7.25 -5.45
N GLY A 488 -23.54 -8.50 -5.60
CA GLY A 488 -23.59 -9.47 -4.52
C GLY A 488 -24.89 -10.27 -4.37
N PHE A 489 -25.67 -10.49 -5.45
CA PHE A 489 -26.90 -11.30 -5.39
C PHE A 489 -26.70 -12.64 -4.65
N PRO A 490 -27.53 -13.02 -3.66
CA PRO A 490 -28.77 -12.33 -3.26
C PRO A 490 -28.60 -11.36 -2.08
N ILE A 491 -27.53 -11.47 -1.30
CA ILE A 491 -27.24 -10.61 -0.14
C ILE A 491 -25.75 -10.26 -0.12
N ARG A 492 -25.45 -8.99 0.17
CA ARG A 492 -24.10 -8.53 0.54
C ARG A 492 -24.10 -7.87 1.92
N VAL A 493 -22.94 -7.70 2.52
CA VAL A 493 -22.71 -6.70 3.57
C VAL A 493 -22.47 -5.34 2.93
N ILE A 494 -23.09 -4.31 3.49
CA ILE A 494 -22.70 -2.91 3.34
C ILE A 494 -22.22 -2.40 4.69
N VAL A 495 -21.01 -1.84 4.73
CA VAL A 495 -20.35 -1.27 5.89
C VAL A 495 -20.08 0.22 5.59
N PRO A 496 -20.95 1.14 6.03
CA PRO A 496 -20.83 2.55 5.71
C PRO A 496 -19.57 3.21 6.27
N GLY A 497 -19.01 4.17 5.52
CA GLY A 497 -17.78 4.89 5.90
C GLY A 497 -16.51 4.02 5.96
N VAL A 498 -16.58 2.75 5.53
CA VAL A 498 -15.49 1.76 5.57
C VAL A 498 -15.13 1.33 4.14
N VAL A 499 -13.88 0.95 3.95
CA VAL A 499 -13.32 0.54 2.66
C VAL A 499 -14.11 -0.63 2.03
N GLY A 500 -14.28 -0.58 0.71
CA GLY A 500 -15.11 -1.53 -0.04
C GLY A 500 -14.69 -3.01 0.07
N ALA A 501 -13.47 -3.30 0.54
CA ALA A 501 -13.03 -4.66 0.85
C ALA A 501 -13.83 -5.32 1.98
N ARG A 502 -14.29 -4.56 2.99
CA ARG A 502 -15.07 -5.11 4.12
C ARG A 502 -16.56 -5.28 3.78
N ASN A 503 -16.99 -4.79 2.62
CA ASN A 503 -18.36 -4.86 2.13
C ASN A 503 -18.56 -6.20 1.36
N VAL A 504 -18.41 -7.34 2.04
CA VAL A 504 -18.39 -8.69 1.43
C VAL A 504 -19.66 -8.96 0.60
N LYS A 505 -19.49 -9.52 -0.60
CA LYS A 505 -20.55 -9.83 -1.57
C LYS A 505 -20.90 -11.31 -1.52
N TRP A 506 -22.07 -11.67 -2.05
CA TRP A 506 -22.51 -13.08 -2.14
C TRP A 506 -22.45 -13.77 -0.78
N LEU A 507 -22.94 -13.11 0.27
CA LEU A 507 -22.66 -13.47 1.65
C LEU A 507 -23.16 -14.88 1.98
N ALA A 508 -22.24 -15.76 2.36
CA ALA A 508 -22.49 -17.16 2.73
C ALA A 508 -22.46 -17.36 4.25
N LYS A 509 -21.54 -16.68 4.96
CA LYS A 509 -21.34 -16.86 6.40
C LYS A 509 -21.03 -15.55 7.13
N ILE A 510 -21.54 -15.44 8.36
CA ILE A 510 -21.22 -14.43 9.36
C ILE A 510 -20.64 -15.16 10.57
N ILE A 511 -19.52 -14.68 11.13
CA ILE A 511 -18.88 -15.27 12.32
C ILE A 511 -18.62 -14.18 13.34
N VAL A 512 -19.21 -14.28 14.53
CA VAL A 512 -18.84 -13.42 15.68
C VAL A 512 -17.62 -14.06 16.36
N SER A 513 -16.52 -13.33 16.50
CA SER A 513 -15.25 -13.89 16.97
C SER A 513 -14.42 -12.91 17.80
N LYS A 514 -13.53 -13.46 18.63
CA LYS A 514 -12.46 -12.71 19.31
C LYS A 514 -11.33 -12.24 18.38
N GLU A 515 -11.17 -12.84 17.21
CA GLU A 515 -10.09 -12.50 16.28
C GLU A 515 -10.61 -11.85 14.99
N GLU A 516 -9.76 -11.07 14.32
CA GLU A 516 -10.01 -10.65 12.93
C GLU A 516 -10.17 -11.88 12.02
N SER A 517 -10.81 -11.69 10.86
CA SER A 517 -10.86 -12.73 9.84
C SER A 517 -9.43 -13.20 9.50
N PRO A 518 -9.16 -14.53 9.52
CA PRO A 518 -7.86 -15.08 9.13
C PRO A 518 -7.64 -15.02 7.61
N SER A 519 -8.65 -14.59 6.84
CA SER A 519 -8.61 -14.56 5.38
C SER A 519 -7.52 -13.62 4.86
N GLN A 520 -6.89 -14.02 3.76
CA GLN A 520 -5.71 -13.33 3.20
C GLN A 520 -5.99 -11.87 2.80
N TRP A 521 -7.26 -11.51 2.53
CA TRP A 521 -7.67 -10.14 2.22
C TRP A 521 -7.96 -9.27 3.47
N GLN A 522 -7.95 -9.86 4.66
CA GLN A 522 -7.86 -9.12 5.93
C GLN A 522 -6.41 -9.04 6.40
N GLN A 523 -5.68 -10.17 6.38
CA GLN A 523 -4.35 -10.25 7.00
C GLN A 523 -3.18 -9.87 6.09
N GLY A 524 -3.12 -10.37 4.86
CA GLY A 524 -2.01 -10.14 3.91
C GLY A 524 -2.30 -9.16 2.78
N ASP A 525 -3.39 -8.39 2.87
CA ASP A 525 -3.75 -7.35 1.91
C ASP A 525 -4.52 -6.21 2.60
N TYR A 526 -4.84 -5.15 1.85
CA TYR A 526 -5.64 -4.02 2.33
C TYR A 526 -5.09 -3.40 3.63
N LYS A 527 -3.77 -3.18 3.65
CA LYS A 527 -2.94 -2.53 4.69
C LYS A 527 -2.01 -1.52 4.01
N VAL A 528 -1.67 -0.42 4.71
CA VAL A 528 -0.76 0.64 4.21
C VAL A 528 0.53 0.67 5.01
N PHE A 529 1.63 0.97 4.33
CA PHE A 529 2.99 0.97 4.88
C PHE A 529 3.71 2.28 4.54
N SER A 530 4.87 2.51 5.15
CA SER A 530 5.74 3.64 4.83
C SER A 530 6.22 3.60 3.37
N PRO A 531 6.48 4.74 2.71
CA PRO A 531 7.09 4.77 1.38
C PRO A 531 8.44 4.05 1.27
N ASN A 532 9.13 3.83 2.39
CA ASN A 532 10.38 3.08 2.46
C ASN A 532 10.21 1.55 2.55
N THR A 533 8.97 1.04 2.57
CA THR A 533 8.68 -0.41 2.65
C THR A 533 8.47 -0.99 1.25
N ASP A 534 9.12 -2.12 0.94
CA ASP A 534 9.00 -2.84 -0.34
C ASP A 534 8.77 -4.35 -0.11
N TRP A 535 8.65 -5.14 -1.17
CA TRP A 535 8.29 -6.57 -1.11
C TRP A 535 9.27 -7.48 -0.34
N ASP A 536 10.50 -7.04 -0.13
CA ASP A 536 11.55 -7.72 0.65
C ASP A 536 11.53 -7.38 2.16
N THR A 537 10.79 -6.33 2.53
CA THR A 537 10.83 -5.67 3.84
C THR A 537 9.43 -5.47 4.45
N VAL A 538 8.36 -5.79 3.71
CA VAL A 538 6.98 -5.71 4.18
C VAL A 538 6.66 -6.75 5.23
N ASP A 539 6.06 -6.30 6.33
CA ASP A 539 5.52 -7.14 7.39
C ASP A 539 4.08 -6.73 7.68
N PHE A 540 3.13 -7.56 7.24
CA PHE A 540 1.71 -7.29 7.37
C PHE A 540 1.17 -7.36 8.81
N SER A 541 1.95 -7.82 9.79
CA SER A 541 1.61 -7.71 11.21
C SER A 541 1.79 -6.29 11.75
N LYS A 542 2.67 -5.48 11.14
CA LYS A 542 3.01 -4.12 11.60
C LYS A 542 2.04 -3.02 11.15
N ALA A 543 0.99 -3.35 10.41
CA ALA A 543 0.00 -2.39 9.92
C ALA A 543 -1.43 -2.87 10.17
N PRO A 544 -2.34 -2.00 10.68
CA PRO A 544 -3.74 -2.36 10.85
C PRO A 544 -4.43 -2.54 9.50
N ALA A 545 -5.37 -3.49 9.42
CA ALA A 545 -6.25 -3.62 8.27
C ALA A 545 -7.01 -2.31 8.02
N ILE A 546 -7.04 -1.83 6.77
CA ILE A 546 -7.80 -0.62 6.41
C ILE A 546 -9.26 -0.88 6.78
N GLN A 547 -9.83 -0.02 7.62
CA GLN A 547 -11.24 0.01 7.98
C GLN A 547 -11.83 1.31 7.41
N GLU A 548 -11.78 2.41 8.16
CA GLU A 548 -12.21 3.71 7.65
C GLU A 548 -11.21 4.29 6.63
N MET A 549 -11.75 5.06 5.70
CA MET A 549 -10.98 5.75 4.66
C MET A 549 -10.67 7.20 5.08
N PRO A 550 -9.51 7.75 4.68
CA PRO A 550 -9.22 9.18 4.86
C PRO A 550 -10.07 10.03 3.91
N VAL A 551 -10.08 11.35 4.13
CA VAL A 551 -10.67 12.31 3.19
C VAL A 551 -9.98 12.24 1.83
N VAL A 552 -10.76 12.29 0.76
CA VAL A 552 -10.29 12.21 -0.63
C VAL A 552 -11.22 12.99 -1.56
N SER A 553 -10.66 13.56 -2.62
CA SER A 553 -11.39 14.12 -3.75
C SER A 553 -10.76 13.67 -5.07
N ALA A 554 -11.51 13.83 -6.16
CA ALA A 554 -11.01 13.75 -7.52
C ALA A 554 -11.68 14.78 -8.42
N ILE A 555 -10.99 15.18 -9.49
CA ILE A 555 -11.54 15.96 -10.60
C ILE A 555 -12.00 14.96 -11.65
N CYS A 556 -13.24 15.08 -12.08
CA CYS A 556 -13.88 14.16 -13.03
C CYS A 556 -14.25 14.84 -14.35
N LYS A 557 -14.39 16.17 -14.33
CA LYS A 557 -14.44 17.05 -15.49
C LYS A 557 -13.67 18.33 -15.18
N PRO A 558 -12.80 18.85 -16.04
CA PRO A 558 -12.31 18.24 -17.28
C PRO A 558 -11.46 16.98 -17.06
N GLU A 559 -11.25 16.21 -18.12
CA GLU A 559 -10.34 15.05 -18.14
C GLU A 559 -8.91 15.43 -18.60
N GLN A 560 -7.96 14.51 -18.38
CA GLN A 560 -6.53 14.80 -18.56
C GLN A 560 -6.15 15.06 -20.03
N SER A 561 -5.65 16.28 -20.29
CA SER A 561 -5.28 16.83 -21.60
C SER A 561 -6.44 17.25 -22.51
N GLU A 562 -7.66 17.38 -21.95
CA GLU A 562 -8.82 17.96 -22.64
C GLU A 562 -8.54 19.40 -23.13
N ILE A 563 -9.18 19.77 -24.24
CA ILE A 563 -9.21 21.15 -24.74
C ILE A 563 -10.56 21.75 -24.33
N ILE A 564 -10.50 22.82 -23.53
CA ILE A 564 -11.69 23.43 -22.93
C ILE A 564 -11.87 24.84 -23.49
N LYS A 565 -13.07 25.12 -23.98
CA LYS A 565 -13.46 26.48 -24.32
C LYS A 565 -13.68 27.31 -23.05
N VAL A 566 -13.00 28.44 -22.96
CA VAL A 566 -13.18 29.45 -21.90
C VAL A 566 -14.48 30.21 -22.17
N ILE A 567 -15.29 30.41 -21.12
CA ILE A 567 -16.55 31.16 -21.17
C ILE A 567 -16.48 32.23 -20.08
N ASP A 568 -16.64 33.49 -20.46
CA ASP A 568 -16.60 34.67 -19.57
C ASP A 568 -15.39 34.72 -18.62
N GLY A 569 -14.23 34.25 -19.11
CA GLY A 569 -12.98 34.18 -18.34
C GLY A 569 -12.91 33.04 -17.32
N LYS A 570 -13.77 32.03 -17.45
CA LYS A 570 -13.84 30.86 -16.56
C LYS A 570 -13.88 29.54 -17.32
N ILE A 571 -13.65 28.44 -16.60
CA ILE A 571 -13.97 27.08 -17.04
C ILE A 571 -14.77 26.35 -15.95
N ASN A 572 -15.74 25.51 -16.33
CA ASN A 572 -16.46 24.69 -15.36
C ASN A 572 -15.66 23.42 -15.02
N VAL A 573 -15.43 23.22 -13.72
CA VAL A 573 -14.75 22.05 -13.14
C VAL A 573 -15.76 21.31 -12.27
N LYS A 574 -15.71 19.97 -12.27
CA LYS A 574 -16.58 19.08 -11.46
C LYS A 574 -15.81 17.88 -10.91
N GLY A 575 -16.31 17.34 -9.80
CA GLY A 575 -15.77 16.12 -9.22
C GLY A 575 -16.59 15.61 -8.04
N TYR A 576 -16.00 14.66 -7.31
CA TYR A 576 -16.51 14.16 -6.04
C TYR A 576 -15.52 14.44 -4.90
N ALA A 577 -16.03 14.43 -3.68
CA ALA A 577 -15.28 14.40 -2.44
C ALA A 577 -15.97 13.44 -1.44
N TRP A 578 -15.21 12.76 -0.59
CA TRP A 578 -15.73 11.82 0.41
C TRP A 578 -14.73 11.61 1.55
N SER A 579 -15.19 11.21 2.73
CA SER A 579 -14.37 10.76 3.85
C SER A 579 -15.02 9.56 4.53
N GLY A 580 -14.21 8.68 5.12
CA GLY A 580 -14.71 7.54 5.88
C GLY A 580 -15.39 7.95 7.19
N GLY A 581 -15.86 6.95 7.94
CA GLY A 581 -16.38 7.13 9.30
C GLY A 581 -17.60 8.05 9.44
N GLY A 582 -18.29 8.40 8.34
CA GLY A 582 -19.47 9.25 8.37
C GLY A 582 -19.16 10.74 8.53
N ARG A 583 -17.91 11.16 8.26
CA ARG A 583 -17.48 12.57 8.32
C ARG A 583 -17.89 13.32 7.06
N LYS A 584 -18.77 14.33 7.19
CA LYS A 584 -19.21 15.18 6.07
C LYS A 584 -18.03 15.95 5.47
N ILE A 585 -18.05 16.15 4.14
CA ILE A 585 -17.23 17.15 3.47
C ILE A 585 -17.76 18.54 3.77
N ILE A 586 -16.94 19.38 4.41
CA ILE A 586 -17.31 20.76 4.76
C ILE A 586 -16.78 21.78 3.75
N ARG A 587 -15.80 21.40 2.93
CA ARG A 587 -15.25 22.26 1.87
C ARG A 587 -14.50 21.47 0.81
N VAL A 588 -14.52 21.97 -0.42
CA VAL A 588 -13.59 21.58 -1.49
C VAL A 588 -12.90 22.85 -1.99
N ASP A 589 -11.57 22.83 -2.02
CA ASP A 589 -10.72 23.94 -2.48
C ASP A 589 -10.08 23.54 -3.82
N VAL A 590 -10.14 24.44 -4.82
CA VAL A 590 -9.64 24.23 -6.19
C VAL A 590 -8.69 25.37 -6.58
N THR A 591 -7.62 25.05 -7.32
CA THR A 591 -6.60 26.01 -7.81
C THR A 591 -6.19 25.68 -9.24
N ASN A 592 -5.73 26.68 -10.00
CA ASN A 592 -5.07 26.50 -11.31
C ASN A 592 -3.68 27.16 -11.39
N ASP A 593 -3.17 27.73 -10.29
CA ASP A 593 -1.90 28.46 -10.23
C ASP A 593 -0.82 27.80 -9.37
N ARG A 594 -1.04 26.51 -9.08
CA ARG A 594 -0.27 25.66 -8.14
C ARG A 594 -0.38 26.10 -6.69
N GLY A 595 -1.59 26.46 -6.28
CA GLY A 595 -1.95 26.66 -4.87
C GLY A 595 -1.50 27.99 -4.26
N LYS A 596 -1.20 29.00 -5.08
CA LYS A 596 -0.95 30.37 -4.58
C LYS A 596 -2.27 31.07 -4.29
N THR A 597 -3.29 30.82 -5.11
CA THR A 597 -4.70 31.10 -4.80
C THR A 597 -5.51 29.80 -4.77
N TRP A 598 -6.58 29.81 -3.99
CA TRP A 598 -7.55 28.73 -3.88
C TRP A 598 -8.95 29.32 -3.93
N HIS A 599 -9.84 28.67 -4.66
CA HIS A 599 -11.24 29.02 -4.77
C HIS A 599 -12.08 27.89 -4.17
N VAL A 600 -13.09 28.23 -3.38
CA VAL A 600 -14.01 27.23 -2.80
C VAL A 600 -15.02 26.81 -3.86
N ALA A 601 -15.22 25.51 -4.01
CA ALA A 601 -16.21 24.94 -4.92
C ALA A 601 -17.57 24.76 -4.24
N ASP A 602 -18.64 24.89 -5.03
CA ASP A 602 -20.02 24.66 -4.59
C ASP A 602 -20.26 23.16 -4.41
N LEU A 603 -20.90 22.79 -3.29
CA LEU A 603 -21.28 21.41 -2.98
C LEU A 603 -22.68 21.15 -3.59
N ILE A 604 -22.71 20.67 -4.83
CA ILE A 604 -23.91 20.64 -5.68
C ILE A 604 -24.85 19.44 -5.44
N ALA A 605 -24.38 18.37 -4.81
CA ALA A 605 -25.25 17.27 -4.38
C ALA A 605 -24.69 16.51 -3.17
N GLU A 606 -25.53 16.32 -2.16
CA GLU A 606 -25.25 15.65 -0.89
C GLU A 606 -26.48 14.86 -0.42
N ASP A 607 -26.30 13.91 0.52
CA ASP A 607 -27.45 13.26 1.14
C ASP A 607 -28.08 14.17 2.21
N ASN A 608 -29.10 14.92 1.80
CA ASN A 608 -29.87 15.82 2.65
C ASN A 608 -30.64 15.11 3.79
N ASN A 609 -30.71 13.77 3.81
CA ASN A 609 -31.31 12.98 4.87
C ASN A 609 -30.27 12.39 5.85
N ALA A 610 -28.98 12.60 5.57
CA ALA A 610 -27.91 12.14 6.45
C ALA A 610 -27.99 12.84 7.82
N LYS A 611 -27.64 12.07 8.86
CA LYS A 611 -27.62 12.54 10.25
C LYS A 611 -26.19 12.85 10.66
N GLU A 612 -26.02 13.63 11.72
CA GLU A 612 -24.69 13.99 12.21
C GLU A 612 -23.87 12.72 12.54
N GLY A 613 -22.60 12.71 12.13
CA GLY A 613 -21.71 11.55 12.17
C GLY A 613 -22.09 10.36 11.27
N ARG A 614 -23.07 10.53 10.36
CA ARG A 614 -23.61 9.45 9.49
C ARG A 614 -23.66 9.86 8.01
N TYR A 615 -22.69 10.65 7.58
CA TYR A 615 -22.57 11.10 6.19
C TYR A 615 -21.84 10.04 5.35
N TRP A 616 -22.57 9.02 4.92
CA TRP A 616 -22.02 7.85 4.24
C TRP A 616 -21.83 8.02 2.72
N SER A 617 -22.59 8.92 2.10
CA SER A 617 -22.48 9.26 0.69
C SER A 617 -21.34 10.24 0.42
N TRP A 618 -20.83 10.24 -0.81
CA TRP A 618 -20.00 11.32 -1.34
C TRP A 618 -20.74 12.66 -1.39
N THR A 619 -19.97 13.73 -1.58
CA THR A 619 -20.45 15.06 -1.96
C THR A 619 -19.97 15.32 -3.39
N LEU A 620 -20.88 15.62 -4.31
CA LEU A 620 -20.52 16.09 -5.65
C LEU A 620 -20.31 17.60 -5.60
N TRP A 621 -19.31 18.10 -6.31
CA TRP A 621 -18.93 19.51 -6.30
C TRP A 621 -18.71 20.07 -7.71
N SER A 622 -18.89 21.39 -7.86
CA SER A 622 -18.56 22.11 -9.10
C SER A 622 -18.04 23.52 -8.80
N ILE A 623 -17.27 24.09 -9.73
CA ILE A 623 -16.83 25.47 -9.68
C ILE A 623 -16.59 26.01 -11.09
N ASP A 624 -17.01 27.25 -11.34
CA ASP A 624 -16.57 28.01 -12.51
C ASP A 624 -15.25 28.73 -12.16
N LEU A 625 -14.14 28.02 -12.39
CA LEU A 625 -12.80 28.42 -12.00
C LEU A 625 -12.30 29.54 -12.92
N PRO A 626 -11.91 30.73 -12.40
CA PRO A 626 -11.43 31.83 -13.24
C PRO A 626 -10.06 31.51 -13.85
N VAL A 627 -9.89 31.82 -15.13
CA VAL A 627 -8.66 31.60 -15.90
C VAL A 627 -8.17 32.91 -16.52
N LYS A 628 -6.86 33.04 -16.68
CA LYS A 628 -6.27 34.24 -17.30
C LYS A 628 -6.36 34.16 -18.83
N LYS A 629 -6.63 35.29 -19.49
CA LYS A 629 -6.85 35.38 -20.95
C LYS A 629 -5.61 34.99 -21.77
N GLU A 630 -4.42 35.07 -21.18
CA GLU A 630 -3.15 34.67 -21.77
C GLU A 630 -2.77 33.19 -21.54
N SER A 631 -3.48 32.46 -20.68
CA SER A 631 -3.19 31.05 -20.37
C SER A 631 -3.63 30.12 -21.49
N LYS A 632 -2.68 29.41 -22.13
CA LYS A 632 -2.96 28.37 -23.15
C LYS A 632 -3.06 26.96 -22.57
N GLU A 633 -2.45 26.73 -21.42
CA GLU A 633 -2.48 25.48 -20.66
C GLU A 633 -2.48 25.84 -19.17
N ILE A 634 -3.19 25.05 -18.37
CA ILE A 634 -3.22 25.17 -16.89
C ILE A 634 -3.15 23.78 -16.25
N GLU A 635 -2.84 23.75 -14.95
CA GLU A 635 -2.82 22.55 -14.13
C GLU A 635 -3.77 22.76 -12.95
N ILE A 636 -4.94 22.14 -13.00
CA ILE A 636 -6.01 22.26 -11.99
C ILE A 636 -5.70 21.28 -10.87
N TRP A 637 -5.65 21.72 -9.62
CA TRP A 637 -5.58 20.84 -8.44
C TRP A 637 -6.86 20.97 -7.60
N ALA A 638 -7.32 19.86 -7.00
CA ALA A 638 -8.45 19.85 -6.06
C ALA A 638 -8.13 19.11 -4.76
N LYS A 639 -8.67 19.60 -3.64
CA LYS A 639 -8.57 19.00 -2.30
C LYS A 639 -9.85 19.24 -1.48
N ALA A 640 -10.22 18.29 -0.63
CA ALA A 640 -11.36 18.37 0.27
C ALA A 640 -10.94 18.45 1.74
N VAL A 641 -11.89 18.90 2.57
CA VAL A 641 -11.79 18.97 4.04
C VAL A 641 -13.04 18.35 4.65
N ASP A 642 -12.89 17.49 5.66
CA ASP A 642 -14.02 16.87 6.38
C ASP A 642 -14.38 17.55 7.70
N THR A 643 -15.47 17.14 8.36
CA THR A 643 -15.95 17.73 9.64
C THR A 643 -14.96 17.62 10.80
N SER A 644 -13.98 16.71 10.71
CA SER A 644 -12.88 16.59 11.67
C SER A 644 -11.65 17.40 11.25
N TYR A 645 -11.78 18.27 10.24
CA TYR A 645 -10.72 19.07 9.63
C TYR A 645 -9.54 18.24 9.09
N ASN A 646 -9.76 16.97 8.76
CA ASN A 646 -8.76 16.21 8.00
C ASN A 646 -8.61 16.84 6.62
N VAL A 647 -7.38 16.82 6.10
CA VAL A 647 -7.03 17.34 4.77
C VAL A 647 -6.27 16.28 3.98
N GLN A 648 -6.33 16.39 2.66
CA GLN A 648 -5.51 15.60 1.75
C GLN A 648 -4.03 16.05 1.80
N PRO A 649 -3.06 15.14 1.63
CA PRO A 649 -1.66 15.51 1.44
C PRO A 649 -1.44 16.13 0.04
N GLU A 650 -0.42 16.97 -0.12
CA GLU A 650 -0.19 17.65 -1.39
C GLU A 650 0.29 16.73 -2.52
N SER A 651 1.17 15.78 -2.20
CA SER A 651 1.93 14.98 -3.18
C SER A 651 1.77 13.48 -2.93
N VAL A 652 1.90 12.70 -4.01
CA VAL A 652 1.70 11.24 -4.00
C VAL A 652 2.92 10.51 -3.45
N GLU A 653 4.11 11.07 -3.67
CA GLU A 653 5.41 10.57 -3.20
C GLU A 653 5.43 10.40 -1.68
N ASN A 654 4.85 11.35 -0.93
CA ASN A 654 4.78 11.33 0.53
C ASN A 654 3.88 10.22 1.10
N ILE A 655 3.02 9.61 0.28
CA ILE A 655 2.07 8.55 0.67
C ILE A 655 2.21 7.26 -0.16
N TRP A 656 3.22 7.18 -1.03
CA TRP A 656 3.47 5.99 -1.85
C TRP A 656 3.63 4.75 -0.97
N ASN A 657 3.12 3.61 -1.42
CA ASN A 657 3.22 2.35 -0.69
C ASN A 657 3.13 1.17 -1.68
N LEU A 658 3.79 0.04 -1.38
CA LEU A 658 3.95 -1.08 -2.30
C LEU A 658 2.67 -1.74 -2.85
N ARG A 659 1.49 -1.50 -2.24
CA ARG A 659 0.19 -1.96 -2.73
C ARG A 659 -0.58 -0.90 -3.54
N GLY A 660 -0.13 0.35 -3.55
CA GLY A 660 -0.84 1.47 -4.18
C GLY A 660 -2.24 1.67 -3.60
N PHE A 661 -2.35 1.71 -2.27
CA PHE A 661 -3.61 1.96 -1.55
C PHE A 661 -3.66 3.36 -0.94
N LEU A 662 -4.88 3.85 -0.70
CA LEU A 662 -5.19 5.15 -0.13
C LEU A 662 -4.53 6.32 -0.87
N CYS A 663 -4.60 6.31 -2.21
CA CYS A 663 -4.16 7.45 -3.02
C CYS A 663 -5.12 8.64 -2.86
N ASN A 664 -4.90 9.42 -1.81
CA ASN A 664 -5.73 10.58 -1.46
C ASN A 664 -5.02 11.93 -1.60
N ALA A 665 -3.83 12.00 -2.21
CA ALA A 665 -3.17 13.28 -2.46
C ALA A 665 -4.02 14.23 -3.33
N TYR A 666 -3.68 15.52 -3.40
CA TYR A 666 -4.38 16.48 -4.28
C TYR A 666 -4.46 15.91 -5.70
N HIS A 667 -5.67 15.79 -6.26
CA HIS A 667 -5.83 15.32 -7.64
C HIS A 667 -5.46 16.44 -8.61
N ARG A 668 -4.67 16.15 -9.64
CA ARG A 668 -4.10 17.15 -10.56
C ARG A 668 -4.44 16.80 -12.00
N VAL A 669 -5.01 17.75 -12.75
CA VAL A 669 -5.37 17.59 -14.18
C VAL A 669 -4.80 18.74 -14.99
N LYS A 670 -4.02 18.44 -16.03
CA LYS A 670 -3.53 19.44 -16.99
C LYS A 670 -4.46 19.52 -18.18
N VAL A 671 -4.82 20.73 -18.59
CA VAL A 671 -5.80 20.98 -19.67
C VAL A 671 -5.40 22.19 -20.51
N LYS A 672 -5.82 22.18 -21.77
CA LYS A 672 -5.56 23.25 -22.74
C LYS A 672 -6.77 24.17 -22.84
N LEU A 673 -6.52 25.46 -23.03
CA LEU A 673 -7.57 26.47 -23.08
C LEU A 673 -7.72 27.06 -24.49
N GLU A 674 -8.96 27.09 -24.96
CA GLU A 674 -9.40 27.77 -26.19
C GLU A 674 -10.19 29.02 -25.78
N HIS A 675 -9.80 30.21 -26.27
CA HIS A 675 -10.36 31.52 -25.91
C HIS A 675 -11.06 32.18 -27.10
#